data_AF-A0A2E8K3A7-F1
#
_entry.id   AF-A0A2E8K3A7-F1
#
_cell.length_a   1.000
_cell.length_b   1.000
_cell.length_c   1.000
_cell.angle_alpha   90.00
_cell.angle_beta   90.00
_cell.angle_gamma   90.00
#
_symmetry.space_group_name_H-M   'P 1'
#
loop_
_entity.id
_entity.type
_entity.pdbx_description
1 polymer ?
#
loop_
_entity_poly.entity_id
_entity_poly.type
_entity_poly.pdbx_seq_one_letter_code
_entity_poly.pdbx_strand_id
1 'polypeptide(L)'
;MPRILWLTLMLPVACDNKDPNNSSDADGDGYPIDEDCNDSDPSIYPGAEETWYDGVDTDCQQDDDYDADADGSRDASGGGTDCDDSDPSIYPGAEETWYDGVDADCAGDNDYDADADGYEADAQGGDDCDDGNPDVYVGAEETWYDGVDADCAGDNDFDADADGYEADTEGGDDCDDNDDESNPSAEETWYDGVDADCAGDNDYDADADGYEADGYGGQDCDDNNDTIWPDADEVIDGEDNNCDGTDDDFQVDDSYGGLSIQGSDASGGAGAALAAGDIDGDSLADIAILQTSDLYYSDSGGGAVHVLLNASLQSSTSVSSATYQIVADSDSGSLDGVWFISDIESDGGAELLIASTDSMQNSSTIGRVGLFTSSEMSSTVQELSEAGRLLEGDGGDFGAEVASWPDIDGDGIDELVVAAPDHDAGVVYLWFSDELSSSGTMLAEDAVTLSGVSSGDELGAGMVGMVDINGDGYGELVIGAPGANNATGEVYLIPGDPSQASGLVNGQAWMTLIGGDEDDRTGEALTVGDINGDGAEDLIVTASAEDTRAGRVHVVLGSDLTSGTRALADIDHVSYGGASINGYAGRSVASGGDIDGDGKHDLIIGGPGNSNGSTDAGEAWAVVSGESGDRALVNATSSFYGTANEQAGSSVGMADINNDGLFDLLIGVPGESTLLSGEGAIYIGISSH
;
A
#
# COMPACT_ATOMS: atom_id res chain seq x y z
N MET A 1 7.77 -24.19 84.77
CA MET A 1 8.36 -24.54 86.08
C MET A 1 7.22 -24.62 87.10
N PRO A 2 7.19 -25.63 87.99
CA PRO A 2 6.01 -25.98 88.78
C PRO A 2 6.02 -25.31 90.17
N ARG A 3 4.86 -25.23 90.84
CA ARG A 3 4.55 -25.87 92.15
C ARG A 3 3.44 -25.13 92.94
N ILE A 4 2.30 -25.78 93.18
CA ILE A 4 1.93 -26.60 94.37
C ILE A 4 1.44 -25.75 95.57
N LEU A 5 0.11 -25.63 95.66
CA LEU A 5 -0.84 -26.16 96.67
C LEU A 5 -0.43 -26.39 98.15
N TRP A 6 -1.44 -26.17 99.01
CA TRP A 6 -1.71 -26.63 100.40
C TRP A 6 -1.33 -25.63 101.52
N LEU A 7 -2.07 -25.48 102.64
CA LEU A 7 -2.82 -26.47 103.43
C LEU A 7 -3.64 -25.78 104.56
N THR A 8 -4.79 -26.40 104.92
CA THR A 8 -5.44 -26.55 106.28
C THR A 8 -5.94 -25.34 107.09
N LEU A 9 -7.24 -25.26 107.46
CA LEU A 9 -8.06 -26.07 108.42
C LEU A 9 -7.98 -25.52 109.87
N MET A 10 -9.12 -25.16 110.45
CA MET A 10 -9.58 -25.61 111.79
C MET A 10 -10.94 -24.98 112.20
N LEU A 11 -11.96 -25.85 112.31
CA LEU A 11 -13.08 -25.81 113.29
C LEU A 11 -12.51 -25.99 114.73
N PRO A 12 -13.21 -25.74 115.86
CA PRO A 12 -14.55 -26.27 116.24
C PRO A 12 -15.35 -25.29 117.18
N VAL A 13 -16.49 -25.54 117.83
CA VAL A 13 -16.97 -26.61 118.74
C VAL A 13 -18.46 -26.35 119.03
N ALA A 14 -19.23 -27.44 119.19
CA ALA A 14 -20.63 -27.46 119.61
C ALA A 14 -20.84 -27.54 121.14
N CYS A 15 -22.10 -27.35 121.53
CA CYS A 15 -22.84 -27.94 122.66
C CYS A 15 -23.04 -27.16 123.98
N ASP A 16 -24.34 -26.95 124.25
CA ASP A 16 -25.08 -27.49 125.42
C ASP A 16 -25.32 -26.55 126.62
N ASN A 17 -26.56 -26.08 126.79
CA ASN A 17 -27.49 -26.59 127.82
C ASN A 17 -28.85 -25.87 127.79
N LYS A 18 -29.93 -26.67 127.78
CA LYS A 18 -31.32 -26.25 128.01
C LYS A 18 -31.50 -25.64 129.40
N ASP A 19 -31.99 -24.41 129.47
CA ASP A 19 -32.55 -23.76 130.67
C ASP A 19 -34.10 -23.78 130.58
N PRO A 20 -34.85 -24.31 131.57
CA PRO A 20 -36.26 -24.66 131.41
C PRO A 20 -37.25 -23.49 131.62
N ASN A 21 -37.04 -22.35 130.96
CA ASN A 21 -38.06 -21.28 130.90
C ASN A 21 -38.38 -20.94 129.43
N ASN A 22 -39.16 -21.80 128.79
CA ASN A 22 -39.90 -21.51 127.57
C ASN A 22 -40.94 -20.40 127.85
N SER A 23 -40.82 -19.26 127.17
CA SER A 23 -41.88 -18.26 127.08
C SER A 23 -41.81 -17.34 125.84
N SER A 24 -41.45 -17.81 124.64
CA SER A 24 -41.31 -16.91 123.46
C SER A 24 -41.46 -17.53 122.05
N ASP A 25 -42.33 -18.53 121.87
CA ASP A 25 -42.84 -19.02 120.57
C ASP A 25 -44.37 -18.84 120.63
N ALA A 26 -44.92 -17.90 119.87
CA ALA A 26 -46.27 -17.38 120.08
C ALA A 26 -47.34 -18.11 119.26
N ASP A 27 -47.02 -18.61 118.08
CA ASP A 27 -47.95 -19.35 117.21
C ASP A 27 -47.73 -20.88 117.20
N GLY A 28 -46.61 -21.35 117.75
CA GLY A 28 -46.33 -22.76 118.01
C GLY A 28 -45.77 -23.55 116.84
N ASP A 29 -45.20 -22.88 115.83
CA ASP A 29 -44.55 -23.51 114.68
C ASP A 29 -43.17 -24.14 115.01
N GLY A 30 -42.59 -23.75 116.15
CA GLY A 30 -41.32 -24.23 116.66
C GLY A 30 -40.14 -23.29 116.46
N TYR A 31 -40.33 -22.13 115.83
CA TYR A 31 -39.36 -21.05 115.73
C TYR A 31 -39.64 -19.98 116.79
N PRO A 32 -38.62 -19.47 117.51
CA PRO A 32 -38.81 -18.40 118.48
C PRO A 32 -38.91 -17.04 117.78
N ILE A 33 -39.54 -16.06 118.44
CA ILE A 33 -39.76 -14.68 117.94
C ILE A 33 -38.53 -13.97 117.33
N ASP A 34 -37.33 -14.36 117.73
CA ASP A 34 -36.06 -13.80 117.26
C ASP A 34 -35.54 -14.44 115.95
N GLU A 35 -36.16 -15.51 115.48
CA GLU A 35 -35.86 -16.18 114.20
C GLU A 35 -37.06 -16.18 113.24
N ASP A 36 -38.29 -16.02 113.74
CA ASP A 36 -39.52 -15.96 112.94
C ASP A 36 -39.88 -14.52 112.53
N CYS A 37 -39.96 -14.26 111.22
CA CYS A 37 -40.32 -12.94 110.69
C CYS A 37 -41.80 -12.59 110.89
N ASN A 38 -42.65 -13.57 111.23
CA ASN A 38 -44.04 -13.36 111.63
C ASN A 38 -44.51 -14.39 112.68
N ASP A 39 -44.08 -14.19 113.94
CA ASP A 39 -44.45 -14.94 115.17
C ASP A 39 -45.95 -14.79 115.57
N SER A 40 -46.83 -14.80 114.58
CA SER A 40 -48.28 -14.74 114.68
C SER A 40 -48.96 -15.56 113.58
N ASP A 41 -48.21 -16.05 112.57
CA ASP A 41 -48.72 -16.87 111.48
C ASP A 41 -47.82 -18.11 111.24
N PRO A 42 -48.25 -19.32 111.65
CA PRO A 42 -47.41 -20.52 111.62
C PRO A 42 -47.14 -21.07 110.19
N SER A 43 -47.55 -20.38 109.13
CA SER A 43 -47.13 -20.67 107.75
C SER A 43 -45.96 -19.83 107.25
N ILE A 44 -45.56 -18.79 107.99
CA ILE A 44 -44.43 -17.93 107.66
C ILE A 44 -43.31 -18.28 108.64
N TYR A 45 -42.23 -18.89 108.15
CA TYR A 45 -41.13 -19.35 108.99
C TYR A 45 -39.86 -19.56 108.17
N PRO A 46 -38.66 -19.49 108.80
CA PRO A 46 -37.41 -19.77 108.12
C PRO A 46 -37.40 -21.11 107.36
N GLY A 47 -37.28 -21.04 106.04
CA GLY A 47 -37.25 -22.20 105.14
C GLY A 47 -38.62 -22.78 104.75
N ALA A 48 -39.70 -22.01 104.87
CA ALA A 48 -40.96 -22.29 104.16
C ALA A 48 -40.75 -22.27 102.63
N GLU A 49 -41.71 -22.79 101.86
CA GLU A 49 -41.67 -22.70 100.39
C GLU A 49 -42.23 -21.33 99.99
N GLU A 50 -41.41 -20.51 99.34
CA GLU A 50 -41.81 -19.17 98.92
C GLU A 50 -42.82 -19.20 97.76
N THR A 51 -43.81 -18.31 97.81
CA THR A 51 -44.79 -18.18 96.73
C THR A 51 -44.64 -16.82 96.06
N TRP A 52 -43.85 -16.77 94.99
CA TRP A 52 -43.55 -15.53 94.27
C TRP A 52 -44.80 -14.72 93.87
N TYR A 53 -44.68 -13.40 93.92
CA TYR A 53 -45.64 -12.37 93.51
C TYR A 53 -46.88 -12.21 94.41
N ASP A 54 -46.85 -12.67 95.67
CA ASP A 54 -47.98 -12.53 96.61
C ASP A 54 -47.79 -11.43 97.68
N GLY A 55 -46.60 -10.83 97.72
CA GLY A 55 -46.17 -9.74 98.59
C GLY A 55 -45.76 -10.19 99.99
N VAL A 56 -45.59 -11.49 100.22
CA VAL A 56 -45.27 -12.08 101.52
C VAL A 56 -43.90 -12.76 101.45
N ASP A 57 -42.98 -12.36 102.33
CA ASP A 57 -41.73 -13.08 102.58
C ASP A 57 -42.05 -14.27 103.50
N THR A 58 -42.42 -15.40 102.91
CA THR A 58 -42.91 -16.60 103.60
C THR A 58 -41.76 -17.34 104.28
N ASP A 59 -40.58 -17.34 103.68
CA ASP A 59 -39.41 -18.07 104.17
C ASP A 59 -38.42 -17.23 104.99
N CYS A 60 -38.73 -15.95 105.18
CA CYS A 60 -37.98 -14.97 105.94
C CYS A 60 -36.56 -14.68 105.39
N GLN A 61 -36.29 -14.99 104.12
CA GLN A 61 -35.00 -14.69 103.49
C GLN A 61 -34.89 -13.25 102.97
N GLN A 62 -36.00 -12.49 102.95
CA GLN A 62 -36.09 -11.14 102.38
C GLN A 62 -35.67 -11.09 100.91
N ASP A 63 -35.90 -12.18 100.18
CA ASP A 63 -35.77 -12.19 98.73
C ASP A 63 -36.82 -11.24 98.13
N ASP A 64 -36.47 -10.65 96.99
CA ASP A 64 -37.36 -9.69 96.35
C ASP A 64 -38.47 -10.47 95.65
N ASP A 65 -39.68 -10.44 96.22
CA ASP A 65 -40.84 -11.26 95.78
C ASP A 65 -41.27 -11.06 94.30
N TYR A 66 -40.63 -10.13 93.59
CA TYR A 66 -40.86 -9.83 92.18
C TYR A 66 -39.61 -10.05 91.30
N ASP A 67 -38.64 -10.84 91.76
CA ASP A 67 -37.40 -11.24 91.08
C ASP A 67 -37.23 -12.76 91.29
N ALA A 68 -38.00 -13.57 90.55
CA ALA A 68 -38.14 -14.99 90.86
C ALA A 68 -36.95 -15.85 90.42
N ASP A 69 -36.15 -15.40 89.45
CA ASP A 69 -34.95 -16.09 88.97
C ASP A 69 -33.63 -15.52 89.54
N ALA A 70 -33.70 -14.43 90.31
CA ALA A 70 -32.61 -13.79 91.04
C ALA A 70 -31.50 -13.22 90.14
N ASP A 71 -31.85 -12.71 88.97
CA ASP A 71 -30.95 -11.98 88.08
C ASP A 71 -30.73 -10.51 88.54
N GLY A 72 -31.60 -10.01 89.41
CA GLY A 72 -31.59 -8.64 89.95
C GLY A 72 -32.47 -7.64 89.20
N SER A 73 -33.22 -8.10 88.20
CA SER A 73 -34.31 -7.41 87.53
C SER A 73 -35.63 -7.76 88.20
N ARG A 74 -36.71 -7.06 87.86
CA ARG A 74 -38.03 -7.33 88.44
C ARG A 74 -39.06 -7.53 87.35
N ASP A 75 -39.98 -8.46 87.56
CA ASP A 75 -41.17 -8.65 86.74
C ASP A 75 -41.97 -7.34 86.59
N ALA A 76 -42.58 -7.16 85.42
CA ALA A 76 -43.43 -6.01 85.10
C ALA A 76 -44.57 -5.75 86.11
N SER A 77 -45.11 -6.80 86.74
CA SER A 77 -46.14 -6.73 87.79
C SER A 77 -45.63 -6.14 89.10
N GLY A 78 -44.33 -6.28 89.39
CA GLY A 78 -43.60 -5.62 90.47
C GLY A 78 -43.12 -4.20 90.13
N GLY A 79 -43.39 -3.74 88.90
CA GLY A 79 -42.97 -2.45 88.38
C GLY A 79 -41.55 -2.40 87.81
N GLY A 80 -40.95 -3.56 87.53
CA GLY A 80 -39.70 -3.66 86.77
C GLY A 80 -39.93 -3.75 85.26
N THR A 81 -38.87 -4.08 84.53
CA THR A 81 -38.84 -4.14 83.06
C THR A 81 -38.39 -5.49 82.52
N ASP A 82 -38.29 -6.50 83.39
CA ASP A 82 -38.02 -7.86 82.97
C ASP A 82 -39.20 -8.42 82.15
N CYS A 83 -38.88 -8.94 80.97
CA CYS A 83 -39.82 -9.51 80.02
C CYS A 83 -40.00 -11.03 80.19
N ASP A 84 -39.10 -11.73 80.89
CA ASP A 84 -39.26 -13.13 81.31
C ASP A 84 -38.56 -13.41 82.66
N ASP A 85 -39.24 -13.02 83.76
CA ASP A 85 -38.80 -13.20 85.17
C ASP A 85 -38.69 -14.68 85.63
N SER A 86 -38.65 -15.62 84.69
CA SER A 86 -38.42 -17.04 84.93
C SER A 86 -37.12 -17.57 84.30
N ASP A 87 -36.43 -16.75 83.49
CA ASP A 87 -35.16 -17.09 82.85
C ASP A 87 -34.10 -16.01 83.15
N PRO A 88 -33.08 -16.31 83.99
CA PRO A 88 -32.10 -15.31 84.41
C PRO A 88 -31.12 -14.89 83.30
N SER A 89 -31.35 -15.32 82.05
CA SER A 89 -30.65 -14.85 80.86
C SER A 89 -31.42 -13.81 80.05
N ILE A 90 -32.70 -13.56 80.37
CA ILE A 90 -33.56 -12.57 79.72
C ILE A 90 -33.78 -11.44 80.71
N TYR A 91 -33.17 -10.29 80.47
CA TYR A 91 -33.28 -9.15 81.37
C TYR A 91 -32.86 -7.83 80.70
N PRO A 92 -33.34 -6.67 81.19
CA PRO A 92 -32.96 -5.36 80.70
C PRO A 92 -31.44 -5.15 80.59
N GLY A 93 -30.92 -5.11 79.37
CA GLY A 93 -29.50 -4.95 79.08
C GLY A 93 -28.67 -6.24 79.11
N ALA A 94 -29.29 -7.40 78.91
CA ALA A 94 -28.61 -8.62 78.48
C ALA A 94 -27.89 -8.43 77.13
N GLU A 95 -27.01 -9.37 76.77
CA GLU A 95 -26.37 -9.36 75.44
C GLU A 95 -27.31 -10.05 74.45
N GLU A 96 -27.77 -9.30 73.45
CA GLU A 96 -28.68 -9.80 72.42
C GLU A 96 -27.96 -10.77 71.48
N THR A 97 -28.60 -11.90 71.20
CA THR A 97 -28.14 -12.86 70.18
C THR A 97 -29.09 -12.83 69.01
N TRP A 98 -28.75 -12.04 67.99
CA TRP A 98 -29.59 -11.87 66.80
C TRP A 98 -29.98 -13.19 66.12
N TYR A 99 -31.20 -13.21 65.60
CA TYR A 99 -31.85 -14.29 64.83
C TYR A 99 -32.17 -15.57 65.61
N ASP A 100 -32.32 -15.52 66.93
CA ASP A 100 -32.71 -16.67 67.75
C ASP A 100 -34.18 -16.65 68.22
N GLY A 101 -34.88 -15.55 67.93
CA GLY A 101 -36.29 -15.30 68.23
C GLY A 101 -36.56 -14.87 69.66
N VAL A 102 -35.54 -14.53 70.45
CA VAL A 102 -35.63 -14.16 71.86
C VAL A 102 -35.13 -12.73 72.04
N ASP A 103 -36.03 -11.83 72.43
CA ASP A 103 -35.71 -10.47 72.91
C ASP A 103 -35.06 -10.59 74.30
N ALA A 104 -33.75 -10.83 74.33
CA ALA A 104 -33.04 -11.17 75.56
C ALA A 104 -32.81 -9.92 76.43
N ASP A 105 -32.61 -8.75 75.81
CA ASP A 105 -32.38 -7.51 76.53
C ASP A 105 -33.65 -6.70 76.85
N CYS A 106 -34.83 -7.20 76.43
CA CYS A 106 -36.15 -6.60 76.60
C CYS A 106 -36.28 -5.18 76.00
N ALA A 107 -35.42 -4.81 75.05
CA ALA A 107 -35.51 -3.53 74.34
C ALA A 107 -36.66 -3.52 73.32
N GLY A 108 -37.10 -4.71 72.88
CA GLY A 108 -38.12 -4.86 71.84
C GLY A 108 -37.61 -4.46 70.46
N ASP A 109 -36.30 -4.57 70.24
CA ASP A 109 -35.67 -4.43 68.94
C ASP A 109 -36.12 -5.59 68.03
N ASN A 110 -36.10 -5.37 66.72
CA ASN A 110 -36.49 -6.42 65.79
C ASN A 110 -35.32 -7.39 65.64
N ASP A 111 -35.47 -8.61 66.14
CA ASP A 111 -34.43 -9.66 66.14
C ASP A 111 -33.89 -10.05 64.75
N TYR A 112 -34.47 -9.50 63.68
CA TYR A 112 -34.08 -9.72 62.28
C TYR A 112 -33.49 -8.49 61.60
N ASP A 113 -33.22 -7.41 62.34
CA ASP A 113 -32.69 -6.10 61.88
C ASP A 113 -31.62 -5.65 62.89
N ALA A 114 -30.41 -6.18 62.75
CA ALA A 114 -29.38 -6.07 63.78
C ALA A 114 -28.65 -4.71 63.80
N ASP A 115 -28.68 -3.94 62.71
CA ASP A 115 -28.10 -2.60 62.63
C ASP A 115 -29.11 -1.45 62.80
N ALA A 116 -30.41 -1.79 62.87
CA ALA A 116 -31.53 -0.90 63.12
C ALA A 116 -31.77 0.15 62.02
N ASP A 117 -31.49 -0.20 60.76
CA ASP A 117 -31.77 0.64 59.60
C ASP A 117 -33.26 0.55 59.13
N GLY A 118 -33.97 -0.48 59.60
CA GLY A 118 -35.37 -0.75 59.31
C GLY A 118 -35.63 -1.77 58.19
N TYR A 119 -34.60 -2.41 57.65
CA TYR A 119 -34.66 -3.54 56.74
C TYR A 119 -34.29 -4.83 57.50
N GLU A 120 -34.85 -5.95 57.07
CA GLU A 120 -34.58 -7.25 57.71
C GLU A 120 -33.52 -8.01 56.90
N ALA A 121 -32.65 -8.77 57.56
CA ALA A 121 -31.65 -9.61 56.93
C ALA A 121 -32.21 -10.53 55.80
N ASP A 122 -31.59 -10.52 54.62
CA ASP A 122 -31.93 -11.36 53.45
C ASP A 122 -31.82 -12.85 53.78
N ALA A 123 -30.89 -13.24 54.66
CA ALA A 123 -30.79 -14.62 55.15
C ALA A 123 -32.12 -15.13 55.77
N GLN A 124 -32.99 -14.22 56.19
CA GLN A 124 -34.31 -14.48 56.77
C GLN A 124 -35.47 -14.08 55.83
N GLY A 125 -35.14 -13.65 54.61
CA GLY A 125 -36.07 -13.27 53.55
C GLY A 125 -36.47 -11.80 53.54
N GLY A 126 -35.69 -10.93 54.19
CA GLY A 126 -35.79 -9.48 54.07
C GLY A 126 -34.96 -8.91 52.91
N ASP A 127 -34.70 -7.61 52.98
CA ASP A 127 -34.13 -6.80 51.88
C ASP A 127 -32.70 -6.31 52.20
N ASP A 128 -32.04 -6.83 53.24
CA ASP A 128 -30.69 -6.40 53.66
C ASP A 128 -29.64 -7.54 53.49
N CYS A 129 -28.64 -7.33 52.63
CA CYS A 129 -27.59 -8.31 52.37
C CYS A 129 -26.37 -8.24 53.32
N ASP A 130 -26.22 -7.17 54.12
CA ASP A 130 -25.22 -7.04 55.19
C ASP A 130 -25.82 -6.35 56.42
N ASP A 131 -26.64 -7.11 57.17
CA ASP A 131 -27.40 -6.70 58.38
C ASP A 131 -26.54 -6.24 59.59
N GLY A 132 -25.25 -6.01 59.38
CA GLY A 132 -24.35 -5.31 60.31
C GLY A 132 -23.96 -3.91 59.84
N ASN A 133 -24.45 -3.44 58.69
CA ASN A 133 -24.09 -2.19 58.05
C ASN A 133 -25.33 -1.41 57.56
N PRO A 134 -25.74 -0.33 58.27
CA PRO A 134 -27.02 0.35 58.05
C PRO A 134 -27.10 1.19 56.75
N ASP A 135 -26.07 1.11 55.92
CA ASP A 135 -25.99 1.74 54.61
C ASP A 135 -26.18 0.70 53.47
N VAL A 136 -26.41 -0.60 53.78
CA VAL A 136 -26.54 -1.70 52.82
C VAL A 136 -27.95 -2.30 52.87
N TYR A 137 -28.75 -2.11 51.81
CA TYR A 137 -30.10 -2.66 51.69
C TYR A 137 -30.62 -2.50 50.26
N VAL A 138 -31.62 -3.29 49.86
CA VAL A 138 -32.25 -3.20 48.55
C VAL A 138 -32.81 -1.78 48.32
N GLY A 139 -32.20 -1.08 47.36
CA GLY A 139 -32.55 0.30 47.00
C GLY A 139 -31.76 1.40 47.72
N ALA A 140 -30.66 1.06 48.39
CA ALA A 140 -29.62 2.03 48.76
C ALA A 140 -29.02 2.72 47.53
N GLU A 141 -28.27 3.82 47.74
CA GLU A 141 -27.55 4.49 46.65
C GLU A 141 -26.16 3.88 46.53
N GLU A 142 -25.87 3.27 45.37
CA GLU A 142 -24.58 2.64 45.10
C GLU A 142 -23.47 3.68 44.96
N THR A 143 -22.34 3.43 45.62
CA THR A 143 -21.13 4.24 45.48
C THR A 143 -20.04 3.38 44.87
N TRP A 144 -19.86 3.49 43.55
CA TRP A 144 -18.86 2.73 42.81
C TRP A 144 -17.45 2.83 43.39
N TYR A 145 -16.72 1.72 43.31
CA TYR A 145 -15.31 1.52 43.67
C TYR A 145 -14.99 1.59 45.17
N ASP A 146 -15.95 1.35 46.06
CA ASP A 146 -15.73 1.31 47.51
C ASP A 146 -15.68 -0.12 48.11
N GLY A 147 -15.96 -1.12 47.27
CA GLY A 147 -15.96 -2.54 47.56
C GLY A 147 -17.21 -3.05 48.26
N VAL A 148 -18.29 -2.25 48.31
CA VAL A 148 -19.54 -2.57 49.01
C VAL A 148 -20.69 -2.53 48.01
N ASP A 149 -21.31 -3.69 47.76
CA ASP A 149 -22.61 -3.81 47.07
C ASP A 149 -23.71 -3.26 47.99
N ALA A 150 -23.94 -1.95 47.93
CA ALA A 150 -24.81 -1.25 48.88
C ALA A 150 -26.29 -1.51 48.60
N ASP A 151 -26.67 -1.62 47.32
CA ASP A 151 -28.07 -1.83 46.93
C ASP A 151 -28.48 -3.31 46.79
N CYS A 152 -27.57 -4.23 47.10
CA CYS A 152 -27.76 -5.68 47.04
C CYS A 152 -28.17 -6.21 45.66
N ALA A 153 -27.91 -5.48 44.58
CA ALA A 153 -28.17 -5.93 43.21
C ALA A 153 -27.17 -7.01 42.77
N GLY A 154 -26.01 -7.10 43.43
CA GLY A 154 -24.92 -7.97 43.03
C GLY A 154 -24.23 -7.52 41.75
N ASP A 155 -24.34 -6.23 41.44
CA ASP A 155 -23.61 -5.59 40.36
C ASP A 155 -22.11 -5.57 40.70
N ASN A 156 -21.26 -5.57 39.69
CA ASN A 156 -19.82 -5.57 39.92
C ASN A 156 -19.41 -4.13 40.23
N ASP A 157 -19.01 -3.85 41.47
CA ASP A 157 -18.65 -2.52 41.97
C ASP A 157 -17.48 -1.83 41.20
N PHE A 158 -16.82 -2.56 40.30
CA PHE A 158 -15.74 -2.04 39.45
C PHE A 158 -16.13 -1.91 37.97
N ASP A 159 -17.41 -2.04 37.63
CA ASP A 159 -18.00 -2.02 36.27
C ASP A 159 -19.29 -1.19 36.33
N ALA A 160 -19.16 0.13 36.30
CA ALA A 160 -20.25 1.04 36.64
C ALA A 160 -21.29 1.24 35.50
N ASP A 161 -20.92 0.98 34.25
CA ASP A 161 -21.83 1.04 33.10
C ASP A 161 -22.40 -0.34 32.69
N ALA A 162 -21.90 -1.43 33.30
CA ALA A 162 -22.37 -2.80 33.15
C ALA A 162 -22.14 -3.40 31.75
N ASP A 163 -21.06 -3.00 31.09
CA ASP A 163 -20.64 -3.54 29.80
C ASP A 163 -19.86 -4.88 29.93
N GLY A 164 -19.40 -5.19 31.15
CA GLY A 164 -18.67 -6.40 31.51
C GLY A 164 -17.15 -6.25 31.59
N TYR A 165 -16.62 -5.04 31.47
CA TYR A 165 -15.23 -4.67 31.68
C TYR A 165 -15.08 -3.92 33.01
N GLU A 166 -13.89 -3.98 33.62
CA GLU A 166 -13.62 -3.31 34.90
C GLU A 166 -12.79 -2.04 34.63
N ALA A 167 -13.06 -0.96 35.38
CA ALA A 167 -12.35 0.31 35.30
C ALA A 167 -10.81 0.18 35.33
N ASP A 168 -10.12 0.82 34.39
CA ASP A 168 -8.65 0.84 34.28
C ASP A 168 -7.97 1.42 35.53
N THR A 169 -8.60 2.41 36.16
CA THR A 169 -8.10 3.09 37.36
C THR A 169 -8.01 2.15 38.55
N GLU A 170 -8.82 1.09 38.57
CA GLU A 170 -8.83 0.04 39.59
C GLU A 170 -8.14 -1.25 39.11
N GLY A 171 -7.53 -1.23 37.92
CA GLY A 171 -6.67 -2.28 37.38
C GLY A 171 -7.35 -3.24 36.41
N GLY A 172 -8.54 -2.89 35.91
CA GLY A 172 -9.15 -3.51 34.74
C GLY A 172 -8.63 -2.90 33.42
N ASP A 173 -9.41 -3.05 32.35
CA ASP A 173 -9.02 -2.67 30.98
C ASP A 173 -9.97 -1.62 30.35
N ASP A 174 -10.99 -1.13 31.08
CA ASP A 174 -11.95 -0.11 30.61
C ASP A 174 -11.43 1.33 30.85
N CYS A 175 -11.31 2.12 29.77
CA CYS A 175 -10.79 3.48 29.80
C CYS A 175 -11.84 4.57 30.10
N ASP A 176 -13.14 4.30 29.99
CA ASP A 176 -14.22 5.17 30.48
C ASP A 176 -15.40 4.35 31.01
N ASP A 177 -15.26 3.88 32.24
CA ASP A 177 -16.23 3.06 33.01
C ASP A 177 -17.58 3.78 33.32
N ASN A 178 -17.90 4.87 32.61
CA ASN A 178 -19.22 5.51 32.63
C ASN A 178 -19.92 5.46 31.26
N ASP A 179 -19.31 4.82 30.26
CA ASP A 179 -19.76 4.77 28.87
C ASP A 179 -19.62 3.35 28.30
N ASP A 180 -20.75 2.64 28.17
CA ASP A 180 -20.81 1.25 27.71
C ASP A 180 -20.35 1.04 26.25
N GLU A 181 -20.05 2.13 25.53
CA GLU A 181 -19.48 2.13 24.19
C GLU A 181 -17.93 2.25 24.18
N SER A 182 -17.27 2.47 25.33
CA SER A 182 -15.81 2.67 25.45
C SER A 182 -15.13 1.53 26.23
N ASN A 183 -14.74 0.46 25.56
CA ASN A 183 -14.12 -0.71 26.20
C ASN A 183 -13.22 -1.51 25.24
N PRO A 184 -12.38 -2.44 25.73
CA PRO A 184 -11.46 -3.25 24.92
C PRO A 184 -12.06 -4.09 23.78
N SER A 185 -13.39 -4.15 23.67
CA SER A 185 -14.09 -4.85 22.59
C SER A 185 -14.94 -3.97 21.69
N ALA A 186 -14.95 -2.67 21.94
CA ALA A 186 -15.61 -1.70 21.08
C ALA A 186 -14.98 -1.68 19.68
N GLU A 187 -15.76 -1.26 18.68
CA GLU A 187 -15.22 -0.96 17.36
C GLU A 187 -14.79 0.51 17.35
N GLU A 188 -13.51 0.77 17.05
CA GLU A 188 -12.98 2.12 17.00
C GLU A 188 -13.58 2.92 15.83
N THR A 189 -13.99 4.17 16.11
CA THR A 189 -14.50 5.10 15.10
C THR A 189 -13.55 6.27 14.96
N TRP A 190 -12.61 6.14 14.04
CA TRP A 190 -11.60 7.15 13.75
C TRP A 190 -12.17 8.57 13.57
N TYR A 191 -11.42 9.54 14.10
CA TYR A 191 -11.60 11.00 13.99
C TYR A 191 -12.75 11.61 14.79
N ASP A 192 -13.28 10.93 15.81
CA ASP A 192 -14.34 11.47 16.68
C ASP A 192 -13.84 12.02 18.03
N GLY A 193 -12.56 11.80 18.33
CA GLY A 193 -11.83 12.23 19.50
C GLY A 193 -11.98 11.31 20.72
N VAL A 194 -12.50 10.10 20.54
CA VAL A 194 -12.70 9.08 21.56
C VAL A 194 -11.78 7.89 21.25
N ASP A 195 -11.17 7.31 22.28
CA ASP A 195 -10.44 6.04 22.20
C ASP A 195 -11.43 4.97 22.70
N ALA A 196 -12.32 4.54 21.81
CA ALA A 196 -13.43 3.66 22.15
C ALA A 196 -12.94 2.25 22.49
N ASP A 197 -11.90 1.75 21.82
CA ASP A 197 -11.38 0.40 22.07
C ASP A 197 -10.30 0.30 23.16
N CYS A 198 -9.97 1.44 23.79
CA CYS A 198 -8.97 1.55 24.86
C CYS A 198 -7.58 1.01 24.48
N ALA A 199 -7.24 0.92 23.19
CA ALA A 199 -5.92 0.52 22.73
C ALA A 199 -4.86 1.60 22.96
N GLY A 200 -5.29 2.86 23.15
CA GLY A 200 -4.40 4.00 23.27
C GLY A 200 -3.77 4.39 21.93
N ASP A 201 -4.39 3.97 20.83
CA ASP A 201 -4.04 4.38 19.49
C ASP A 201 -4.42 5.86 19.30
N ASN A 202 -3.73 6.56 18.41
CA ASN A 202 -4.01 7.97 18.18
C ASN A 202 -5.21 8.06 17.22
N ASP A 203 -6.36 8.54 17.68
CA ASP A 203 -7.61 8.64 16.92
C ASP A 203 -7.52 9.43 15.59
N TYR A 204 -6.41 10.13 15.35
CA TYR A 204 -6.12 10.84 14.12
C TYR A 204 -5.05 10.18 13.23
N ASP A 205 -4.68 8.93 13.49
CA ASP A 205 -3.63 8.12 12.83
C ASP A 205 -4.18 6.69 12.64
N ALA A 206 -5.05 6.51 11.64
CA ALA A 206 -5.86 5.29 11.52
C ALA A 206 -5.11 4.08 10.92
N ASP A 207 -4.00 4.30 10.23
CA ASP A 207 -3.13 3.24 9.68
C ASP A 207 -1.89 2.93 10.55
N ALA A 208 -1.67 3.71 11.62
CA ALA A 208 -0.65 3.52 12.64
C ALA A 208 0.80 3.68 12.13
N ASP A 209 1.00 4.55 11.14
CA ASP A 209 2.31 4.92 10.61
C ASP A 209 3.07 5.92 11.51
N GLY A 210 2.37 6.58 12.44
CA GLY A 210 2.87 7.56 13.38
C GLY A 210 2.64 9.02 13.00
N TYR A 211 1.86 9.31 11.96
CA TYR A 211 1.49 10.63 11.48
C TYR A 211 -0.01 10.83 11.56
N GLU A 212 -0.43 12.09 11.76
CA GLU A 212 -1.85 12.41 11.88
C GLU A 212 -2.42 12.86 10.51
N ALA A 213 -3.68 12.52 10.24
CA ALA A 213 -4.44 12.97 9.08
C ALA A 213 -4.44 14.51 8.89
N ASP A 214 -4.10 14.99 7.70
CA ASP A 214 -4.08 16.41 7.29
C ASP A 214 -5.47 17.06 7.45
N GLY A 215 -6.53 16.31 7.18
CA GLY A 215 -7.92 16.74 7.38
C GLY A 215 -8.24 17.22 8.81
N TYR A 216 -7.44 16.78 9.79
CA TYR A 216 -7.59 17.09 11.21
C TYR A 216 -6.41 17.87 11.82
N GLY A 217 -5.51 18.38 10.97
CA GLY A 217 -4.41 19.25 11.36
C GLY A 217 -3.06 18.56 11.50
N GLY A 218 -2.98 17.29 11.12
CA GLY A 218 -1.73 16.57 10.89
C GLY A 218 -1.11 16.89 9.53
N GLN A 219 -0.34 15.95 8.98
CA GLN A 219 0.38 16.13 7.72
C GLN A 219 0.18 14.97 6.73
N ASP A 220 -0.43 13.87 7.17
CA ASP A 220 -0.67 12.70 6.32
C ASP A 220 -1.89 12.92 5.40
N CYS A 221 -1.68 12.67 4.11
CA CYS A 221 -2.63 12.90 3.05
C CYS A 221 -3.51 11.67 2.72
N ASP A 222 -3.13 10.46 3.15
CA ASP A 222 -3.99 9.26 3.10
C ASP A 222 -3.82 8.34 4.31
N ASP A 223 -4.52 8.73 5.39
CA ASP A 223 -4.57 8.07 6.70
C ASP A 223 -5.29 6.71 6.71
N ASN A 224 -5.35 6.01 5.57
CA ASN A 224 -5.78 4.62 5.48
C ASN A 224 -4.70 3.71 4.89
N ASN A 225 -3.51 4.26 4.62
CA ASN A 225 -2.44 3.60 3.90
C ASN A 225 -1.08 3.90 4.56
N ASP A 226 -0.56 2.92 5.30
CA ASP A 226 0.68 3.02 6.10
C ASP A 226 1.97 3.25 5.28
N THR A 227 1.86 3.36 3.96
CA THR A 227 2.96 3.72 3.05
C THR A 227 2.93 5.17 2.59
N ILE A 228 1.85 5.91 2.82
CA ILE A 228 1.68 7.32 2.43
C ILE A 228 1.81 8.16 3.68
N TRP A 229 2.86 8.98 3.76
CA TRP A 229 3.13 9.76 4.96
C TRP A 229 4.12 10.91 4.72
N PRO A 230 4.17 11.92 5.60
CA PRO A 230 5.04 13.08 5.44
C PRO A 230 6.54 12.73 5.40
N ASP A 231 7.22 13.07 4.31
CA ASP A 231 8.62 12.67 4.05
C ASP A 231 8.82 11.16 3.70
N ALA A 232 7.76 10.43 3.28
CA ALA A 232 7.91 9.11 2.68
C ALA A 232 8.77 9.16 1.40
N ASP A 233 9.34 8.00 1.03
CA ASP A 233 9.96 7.86 -0.29
C ASP A 233 8.83 7.69 -1.33
N GLU A 234 8.87 8.46 -2.41
CA GLU A 234 7.92 8.36 -3.53
C GLU A 234 8.11 7.06 -4.30
N VAL A 235 6.99 6.40 -4.65
CA VAL A 235 6.94 5.18 -5.45
C VAL A 235 5.97 5.39 -6.61
N ILE A 236 6.38 5.01 -7.83
CA ILE A 236 5.69 5.39 -9.08
C ILE A 236 4.31 4.71 -9.21
N ASP A 237 3.28 5.20 -8.52
CA ASP A 237 1.97 4.54 -8.39
C ASP A 237 0.73 5.42 -8.67
N GLY A 238 0.93 6.71 -8.90
CA GLY A 238 -0.07 7.75 -9.14
C GLY A 238 -0.54 8.46 -7.87
N GLU A 239 0.12 8.29 -6.74
CA GLU A 239 -0.23 8.83 -5.42
C GLU A 239 0.90 9.74 -4.87
N ASP A 240 0.55 10.81 -4.14
CA ASP A 240 1.52 11.70 -3.47
C ASP A 240 1.99 11.01 -2.18
N ASN A 241 2.96 10.10 -2.27
CA ASN A 241 3.31 9.26 -1.12
C ASN A 241 3.92 10.08 0.02
N ASN A 242 4.63 11.18 -0.28
CA ASN A 242 5.32 11.99 0.72
C ASN A 242 4.49 13.16 1.28
N CYS A 243 3.28 13.37 0.77
CA CYS A 243 2.32 14.39 1.16
C CYS A 243 2.83 15.84 1.07
N ASP A 244 3.73 16.16 0.12
CA ASP A 244 4.21 17.51 -0.11
C ASP A 244 3.28 18.36 -1.01
N GLY A 245 2.22 17.74 -1.50
CA GLY A 245 1.19 18.35 -2.33
C GLY A 245 1.47 18.24 -3.83
N THR A 246 2.43 17.40 -4.21
CA THR A 246 2.73 17.04 -5.58
C THR A 246 2.84 15.52 -5.73
N ASP A 247 2.06 14.96 -6.66
CA ASP A 247 2.23 13.59 -7.17
C ASP A 247 3.51 13.61 -8.01
N ASP A 248 4.57 13.05 -7.43
CA ASP A 248 5.97 13.20 -7.85
C ASP A 248 6.50 12.01 -8.64
N ASP A 249 5.61 11.07 -8.96
CA ASP A 249 5.85 9.82 -9.69
C ASP A 249 6.56 10.02 -11.01
N PHE A 250 6.46 11.23 -11.57
CA PHE A 250 7.38 11.68 -12.60
C PHE A 250 7.32 13.20 -12.83
N GLN A 251 8.10 13.98 -12.08
CA GLN A 251 8.11 15.43 -12.25
C GLN A 251 8.77 15.90 -13.57
N VAL A 252 7.99 16.26 -14.59
CA VAL A 252 8.47 17.16 -15.66
C VAL A 252 7.38 18.07 -16.26
N ASP A 253 6.98 19.10 -15.52
CA ASP A 253 6.50 20.38 -16.10
C ASP A 253 7.66 21.40 -16.11
N ASP A 254 7.55 22.49 -16.85
CA ASP A 254 8.61 23.42 -17.28
C ASP A 254 9.30 24.21 -16.12
N SER A 255 9.11 23.80 -14.86
CA SER A 255 9.79 24.30 -13.66
C SER A 255 10.54 23.22 -12.86
N TYR A 256 10.57 21.97 -13.31
CA TYR A 256 11.00 20.83 -12.49
C TYR A 256 12.39 20.27 -12.86
N GLY A 257 13.07 19.71 -11.86
CA GLY A 257 14.51 19.41 -11.84
C GLY A 257 15.03 18.28 -12.75
N GLY A 258 14.30 17.92 -13.82
CA GLY A 258 14.72 16.97 -14.83
C GLY A 258 15.80 17.52 -15.77
N LEU A 259 16.65 16.63 -16.31
CA LEU A 259 17.70 17.00 -17.26
C LEU A 259 17.06 17.23 -18.64
N SER A 260 17.07 18.47 -19.14
CA SER A 260 16.65 18.77 -20.52
C SER A 260 17.83 19.12 -21.42
N ILE A 261 17.79 18.62 -22.66
CA ILE A 261 18.78 18.91 -23.70
C ILE A 261 18.12 19.74 -24.79
N GLN A 262 18.50 21.01 -24.87
CA GLN A 262 17.92 21.97 -25.80
C GLN A 262 18.60 21.94 -27.17
N GLY A 263 17.79 22.09 -28.22
CA GLY A 263 18.28 22.31 -29.58
C GLY A 263 19.17 23.55 -29.70
N SER A 264 19.98 23.61 -30.75
CA SER A 264 20.93 24.72 -30.94
C SER A 264 20.48 25.79 -31.92
N ASP A 265 19.47 25.50 -32.75
CA ASP A 265 19.09 26.33 -33.89
C ASP A 265 17.57 26.46 -34.01
N ALA A 266 17.09 27.65 -34.39
CA ALA A 266 15.68 27.89 -34.64
C ALA A 266 15.15 27.00 -35.78
N SER A 267 13.97 26.40 -35.60
CA SER A 267 13.38 25.39 -36.49
C SER A 267 14.20 24.10 -36.63
N GLY A 268 15.14 23.85 -35.72
CA GLY A 268 16.01 22.68 -35.72
C GLY A 268 15.31 21.39 -35.29
N GLY A 269 14.26 21.46 -34.46
CA GLY A 269 13.54 20.26 -34.06
C GLY A 269 14.39 19.14 -33.47
N ALA A 270 15.25 19.47 -32.50
CA ALA A 270 15.95 18.45 -31.72
C ALA A 270 14.94 17.52 -31.03
N GLY A 271 15.23 16.22 -31.03
CA GLY A 271 14.30 15.21 -30.51
C GLY A 271 13.29 14.71 -31.56
N ALA A 272 13.50 15.02 -32.84
CA ALA A 272 12.74 14.41 -33.94
C ALA A 272 12.92 12.88 -34.00
N ALA A 273 14.14 12.42 -33.69
CA ALA A 273 14.47 11.04 -33.39
C ALA A 273 15.54 11.02 -32.29
N LEU A 274 15.56 9.96 -31.49
CA LEU A 274 16.55 9.77 -30.44
C LEU A 274 16.83 8.27 -30.26
N ALA A 275 18.01 7.96 -29.74
CA ALA A 275 18.38 6.61 -29.33
C ALA A 275 19.34 6.68 -28.14
N ALA A 276 19.34 5.64 -27.31
CA ALA A 276 20.27 5.47 -26.21
C ALA A 276 21.02 4.14 -26.31
N GLY A 277 22.31 4.16 -25.97
CA GLY A 277 23.20 3.00 -26.08
C GLY A 277 24.64 3.38 -25.76
N ASP A 278 25.47 2.39 -25.41
CA ASP A 278 26.87 2.60 -25.02
C ASP A 278 27.79 2.57 -26.25
N ILE A 279 28.16 3.74 -26.78
CA ILE A 279 29.00 3.84 -27.98
C ILE A 279 30.48 3.89 -27.66
N ASP A 280 30.88 4.20 -26.43
CA ASP A 280 32.29 4.32 -26.05
C ASP A 280 32.83 3.13 -25.21
N GLY A 281 31.94 2.19 -24.89
CA GLY A 281 32.22 0.92 -24.22
C GLY A 281 32.50 1.07 -22.73
N ASP A 282 32.05 2.15 -22.10
CA ASP A 282 32.23 2.41 -20.66
C ASP A 282 31.12 1.81 -19.77
N SER A 283 30.17 1.10 -20.39
CA SER A 283 28.99 0.47 -19.79
C SER A 283 27.95 1.45 -19.26
N LEU A 284 27.98 2.71 -19.72
CA LEU A 284 26.95 3.70 -19.45
C LEU A 284 26.25 4.07 -20.75
N ALA A 285 24.95 4.34 -20.68
CA ALA A 285 24.20 4.73 -21.86
C ALA A 285 24.58 6.15 -22.32
N ASP A 286 24.92 6.27 -23.60
CA ASP A 286 25.07 7.54 -24.30
C ASP A 286 23.78 7.88 -25.04
N ILE A 287 23.59 9.16 -25.40
CA ILE A 287 22.38 9.61 -26.09
C ILE A 287 22.76 10.18 -27.46
N ALA A 288 22.12 9.66 -28.50
CA ALA A 288 22.18 10.19 -29.85
C ALA A 288 20.87 10.89 -30.21
N ILE A 289 20.98 12.15 -30.66
CA ILE A 289 19.84 13.05 -30.84
C ILE A 289 19.83 13.58 -32.25
N LEU A 290 18.77 13.31 -33.00
CA LEU A 290 18.55 13.94 -34.30
C LEU A 290 17.95 15.34 -34.11
N GLN A 291 18.63 16.33 -34.69
CA GLN A 291 18.13 17.68 -34.92
C GLN A 291 17.99 17.88 -36.44
N THR A 292 16.77 18.09 -36.90
CA THR A 292 16.47 18.43 -38.31
C THR A 292 16.94 19.86 -38.66
N SER A 293 16.89 20.26 -39.93
CA SER A 293 17.20 21.66 -40.34
C SER A 293 15.98 22.53 -40.65
N ASP A 294 14.79 21.94 -40.70
CA ASP A 294 13.52 22.63 -40.91
C ASP A 294 12.37 21.68 -40.52
N LEU A 295 11.52 22.07 -39.56
CA LEU A 295 10.32 21.31 -39.14
C LEU A 295 9.27 21.09 -40.26
N TYR A 296 9.55 21.58 -41.48
CA TYR A 296 8.68 21.50 -42.64
C TYR A 296 9.47 21.08 -43.88
N TYR A 297 9.58 19.77 -44.12
CA TYR A 297 9.84 19.12 -45.43
C TYR A 297 10.40 20.06 -46.52
N SER A 298 11.63 20.54 -46.35
CA SER A 298 12.26 21.40 -47.35
C SER A 298 13.53 20.72 -47.83
N ASP A 299 13.55 20.38 -49.13
CA ASP A 299 14.59 19.65 -49.86
C ASP A 299 15.99 20.35 -49.90
N SER A 300 16.27 21.28 -48.98
CA SER A 300 17.61 21.80 -48.77
C SER A 300 18.29 20.99 -47.66
N GLY A 301 18.79 19.82 -48.04
CA GLY A 301 19.50 18.84 -47.20
C GLY A 301 20.26 19.48 -46.04
N GLY A 302 19.90 19.03 -44.84
CA GLY A 302 20.41 19.53 -43.59
C GLY A 302 19.81 18.74 -42.43
N GLY A 303 20.52 18.76 -41.31
CA GLY A 303 20.24 17.95 -40.13
C GLY A 303 21.56 17.49 -39.52
N ALA A 304 21.53 17.22 -38.22
CA ALA A 304 22.68 16.73 -37.49
C ALA A 304 22.24 15.74 -36.42
N VAL A 305 22.99 14.66 -36.27
CA VAL A 305 22.92 13.79 -35.09
C VAL A 305 23.98 14.25 -34.10
N HIS A 306 23.55 14.53 -32.89
CA HIS A 306 24.38 14.97 -31.77
C HIS A 306 24.52 13.82 -30.79
N VAL A 307 25.76 13.41 -30.52
CA VAL A 307 26.03 12.30 -29.59
C VAL A 307 26.62 12.88 -28.31
N LEU A 308 25.90 12.68 -27.20
CA LEU A 308 26.28 13.08 -25.87
C LEU A 308 26.68 11.84 -25.09
N LEU A 309 27.97 11.78 -24.74
CA LEU A 309 28.46 10.70 -23.88
C LEU A 309 27.97 10.90 -22.44
N ASN A 310 27.72 9.84 -21.68
CA ASN A 310 27.15 9.96 -20.33
C ASN A 310 27.93 10.93 -19.42
N ALA A 311 29.27 10.87 -19.45
CA ALA A 311 30.13 11.79 -18.71
C ALA A 311 29.88 13.30 -18.99
N SER A 312 29.23 13.62 -20.11
CA SER A 312 28.86 14.98 -20.52
C SER A 312 27.42 15.35 -20.16
N LEU A 313 26.53 14.38 -19.88
CA LEU A 313 25.12 14.60 -19.53
C LEU A 313 24.96 15.36 -18.21
N GLN A 314 25.85 15.11 -17.24
CA GLN A 314 25.88 15.74 -15.91
C GLN A 314 26.02 17.29 -15.91
N SER A 315 26.26 17.92 -17.07
CA SER A 315 26.37 19.39 -17.21
C SER A 315 25.81 19.96 -18.52
N SER A 316 25.26 19.11 -19.38
CA SER A 316 24.74 19.50 -20.69
C SER A 316 23.31 20.01 -20.55
N THR A 317 23.05 21.19 -21.11
CA THR A 317 21.69 21.71 -21.28
C THR A 317 21.37 21.91 -22.75
N SER A 318 22.25 21.48 -23.67
CA SER A 318 22.10 21.73 -25.10
C SER A 318 22.93 20.78 -25.98
N VAL A 319 22.37 20.41 -27.12
CA VAL A 319 23.03 19.62 -28.17
C VAL A 319 24.30 20.27 -28.73
N SER A 320 24.46 21.58 -28.55
CA SER A 320 25.69 22.31 -28.93
C SER A 320 26.92 21.92 -28.10
N SER A 321 26.71 21.23 -26.98
CA SER A 321 27.77 20.69 -26.12
C SER A 321 28.11 19.24 -26.41
N ALA A 322 27.46 18.61 -27.40
CA ALA A 322 27.68 17.22 -27.78
C ALA A 322 29.16 16.93 -28.07
N THR A 323 29.59 15.72 -27.66
CA THR A 323 30.97 15.25 -27.88
C THR A 323 31.25 15.08 -29.36
N TYR A 324 30.27 14.55 -30.08
CA TYR A 324 30.33 14.28 -31.50
C TYR A 324 29.08 14.81 -32.20
N GLN A 325 29.27 15.23 -33.45
CA GLN A 325 28.22 15.67 -34.34
C GLN A 325 28.41 15.01 -35.71
N ILE A 326 27.39 14.32 -36.20
CA ILE A 326 27.35 13.79 -37.56
C ILE A 326 26.38 14.64 -38.36
N VAL A 327 26.80 15.14 -39.52
CA VAL A 327 25.96 15.99 -40.38
C VAL A 327 25.66 15.29 -41.70
N ALA A 328 24.52 15.64 -42.31
CA ALA A 328 24.19 15.21 -43.66
C ALA A 328 25.30 15.58 -44.66
N ASP A 329 25.56 14.69 -45.63
CA ASP A 329 26.43 15.00 -46.75
C ASP A 329 25.80 16.11 -47.61
N SER A 330 26.63 16.86 -48.34
CA SER A 330 26.14 17.90 -49.26
C SER A 330 25.28 17.38 -50.42
N ASP A 331 25.31 16.07 -50.67
CA ASP A 331 24.55 15.38 -51.71
C ASP A 331 23.56 14.34 -51.16
N SER A 332 23.48 14.16 -49.83
CA SER A 332 22.45 13.34 -49.18
C SER A 332 21.18 14.16 -48.91
N GLY A 333 20.08 13.47 -48.58
CA GLY A 333 18.86 14.08 -48.07
C GLY A 333 19.04 14.67 -46.66
N SER A 334 17.93 14.91 -45.98
CA SER A 334 17.94 15.17 -44.52
C SER A 334 18.44 13.93 -43.79
N LEU A 335 19.00 14.10 -42.59
CA LEU A 335 19.12 12.98 -41.66
C LEU A 335 17.73 12.75 -41.05
N ASP A 336 17.27 11.49 -41.01
CA ASP A 336 15.88 11.16 -40.67
C ASP A 336 15.76 10.09 -39.57
N GLY A 337 16.84 9.36 -39.28
CA GLY A 337 16.81 8.31 -38.27
C GLY A 337 18.15 8.08 -37.59
N VAL A 338 18.08 7.62 -36.33
CA VAL A 338 19.22 7.32 -35.47
C VAL A 338 18.88 6.13 -34.58
N TRP A 339 19.79 5.16 -34.49
CA TRP A 339 19.60 3.95 -33.68
C TRP A 339 20.93 3.51 -33.08
N PHE A 340 20.85 2.90 -31.89
CA PHE A 340 21.90 2.03 -31.37
C PHE A 340 21.49 0.58 -31.62
N ILE A 341 22.40 -0.22 -32.16
CA ILE A 341 22.17 -1.65 -32.34
C ILE A 341 23.25 -2.46 -31.61
N SER A 342 22.98 -3.75 -31.46
CA SER A 342 23.93 -4.73 -30.92
C SER A 342 25.20 -4.82 -31.76
N ASP A 343 26.32 -5.11 -31.10
CA ASP A 343 27.64 -5.31 -31.70
C ASP A 343 27.60 -6.19 -32.96
N ILE A 344 27.76 -5.57 -34.13
CA ILE A 344 27.69 -6.19 -35.45
C ILE A 344 29.06 -6.39 -36.11
N GLU A 345 30.12 -5.84 -35.53
CA GLU A 345 31.49 -6.08 -35.99
C GLU A 345 32.35 -6.91 -35.04
N SER A 346 31.77 -7.41 -33.94
CA SER A 346 32.44 -8.16 -32.88
C SER A 346 33.56 -7.36 -32.19
N ASP A 347 33.39 -6.05 -32.04
CA ASP A 347 34.36 -5.18 -31.34
C ASP A 347 34.05 -5.01 -29.83
N GLY A 348 32.84 -5.41 -29.42
CA GLY A 348 32.33 -5.44 -28.05
C GLY A 348 31.54 -4.21 -27.63
N GLY A 349 31.35 -3.20 -28.50
CA GLY A 349 30.51 -2.03 -28.28
C GLY A 349 29.21 -2.07 -29.11
N ALA A 350 28.23 -1.25 -28.74
CA ALA A 350 27.08 -1.00 -29.62
C ALA A 350 27.50 -0.10 -30.79
N GLU A 351 26.85 -0.24 -31.95
CA GLU A 351 27.09 0.65 -33.08
C GLU A 351 26.01 1.70 -33.21
N LEU A 352 26.43 2.89 -33.64
CA LEU A 352 25.54 4.00 -33.96
C LEU A 352 25.22 3.99 -35.45
N LEU A 353 23.94 3.84 -35.79
CA LEU A 353 23.44 3.93 -37.15
C LEU A 353 22.73 5.25 -37.34
N ILE A 354 23.02 5.89 -38.47
CA ILE A 354 22.41 7.15 -38.87
C ILE A 354 21.92 7.02 -40.30
N ALA A 355 20.65 7.34 -40.53
CA ALA A 355 20.04 7.29 -41.85
C ALA A 355 19.77 8.66 -42.43
N SER A 356 19.92 8.76 -43.75
CA SER A 356 19.40 9.83 -44.59
C SER A 356 18.51 9.20 -45.65
N THR A 357 17.21 9.44 -45.58
CA THR A 357 16.23 8.82 -46.47
C THR A 357 15.94 9.71 -47.69
N ASP A 358 15.35 9.15 -48.74
CA ASP A 358 14.87 9.91 -49.91
C ASP A 358 13.34 9.91 -49.96
N SER A 359 12.72 10.89 -49.28
CA SER A 359 11.25 11.06 -49.20
C SER A 359 10.52 11.27 -50.54
N MET A 360 11.24 11.32 -51.67
CA MET A 360 10.65 11.53 -52.99
C MET A 360 10.70 10.28 -53.87
N GLN A 361 9.51 9.72 -54.15
CA GLN A 361 9.27 8.64 -55.13
C GLN A 361 9.66 8.95 -56.60
N ASN A 362 10.46 10.00 -56.88
CA ASN A 362 10.90 10.36 -58.23
C ASN A 362 12.26 11.09 -58.32
N SER A 363 13.06 11.17 -57.25
CA SER A 363 14.43 11.68 -57.37
C SER A 363 15.45 10.59 -57.61
N SER A 364 16.59 11.00 -58.16
CA SER A 364 17.78 10.17 -58.34
C SER A 364 18.64 10.15 -57.07
N THR A 365 18.03 10.33 -55.89
CA THR A 365 18.75 10.43 -54.62
C THR A 365 18.85 9.04 -54.02
N ILE A 366 20.00 8.76 -53.43
CA ILE A 366 20.37 7.47 -52.86
C ILE A 366 20.11 7.61 -51.36
N GLY A 367 19.25 6.76 -50.79
CA GLY A 367 19.11 6.65 -49.35
C GLY A 367 20.41 6.07 -48.77
N ARG A 368 20.85 6.60 -47.62
CA ARG A 368 22.13 6.23 -46.99
C ARG A 368 21.92 5.81 -45.55
N VAL A 369 22.62 4.75 -45.14
CA VAL A 369 22.79 4.39 -43.73
C VAL A 369 24.28 4.33 -43.42
N GLY A 370 24.74 5.14 -42.49
CA GLY A 370 26.11 5.16 -42.00
C GLY A 370 26.23 4.41 -40.69
N LEU A 371 27.19 3.48 -40.60
CA LEU A 371 27.55 2.77 -39.38
C LEU A 371 28.80 3.43 -38.76
N PHE A 372 28.67 3.86 -37.51
CA PHE A 372 29.74 4.50 -36.75
C PHE A 372 30.08 3.66 -35.52
N THR A 373 31.37 3.34 -35.40
CA THR A 373 31.93 2.62 -34.24
C THR A 373 32.62 3.58 -33.27
N SER A 374 32.83 3.14 -32.03
CA SER A 374 33.60 3.87 -31.01
C SER A 374 34.95 4.39 -31.53
N SER A 375 35.63 3.57 -32.34
CA SER A 375 36.95 3.85 -32.89
C SER A 375 36.94 4.89 -34.02
N GLU A 376 35.80 5.04 -34.67
CA GLU A 376 35.57 5.94 -35.81
C GLU A 376 35.04 7.30 -35.35
N MET A 377 34.39 7.36 -34.18
CA MET A 377 34.02 8.59 -33.47
C MET A 377 35.27 9.33 -32.93
N SER A 378 36.08 9.85 -33.85
CA SER A 378 37.43 10.39 -33.58
C SER A 378 37.56 11.90 -33.78
N SER A 379 36.58 12.54 -34.41
CA SER A 379 36.46 14.00 -34.57
C SER A 379 35.13 14.51 -34.07
N THR A 380 35.14 15.74 -33.55
CA THR A 380 33.94 16.41 -33.03
C THR A 380 32.84 16.61 -34.08
N VAL A 381 33.20 16.73 -35.37
CA VAL A 381 32.24 16.81 -36.48
C VAL A 381 32.67 15.82 -37.57
N GLN A 382 31.71 15.06 -38.10
CA GLN A 382 31.87 14.11 -39.22
C GLN A 382 30.71 14.24 -40.21
N GLU A 383 30.93 13.93 -41.48
CA GLU A 383 29.84 13.79 -42.46
C GLU A 383 29.35 12.33 -42.49
N LEU A 384 28.10 12.10 -42.91
CA LEU A 384 27.54 10.74 -43.01
C LEU A 384 28.41 9.82 -43.89
N SER A 385 28.99 10.33 -44.97
CA SER A 385 29.89 9.57 -45.85
C SER A 385 31.26 9.24 -45.24
N GLU A 386 31.57 9.76 -44.06
CA GLU A 386 32.78 9.41 -43.29
C GLU A 386 32.57 8.17 -42.40
N ALA A 387 31.35 7.61 -42.36
CA ALA A 387 31.05 6.37 -41.67
C ALA A 387 31.99 5.22 -42.08
N GLY A 388 32.29 4.34 -41.12
CA GLY A 388 33.11 3.16 -41.35
C GLY A 388 32.52 2.24 -42.41
N ARG A 389 31.18 2.12 -42.40
CA ARG A 389 30.37 1.50 -43.45
C ARG A 389 29.32 2.47 -43.91
N LEU A 390 29.12 2.51 -45.22
CA LEU A 390 28.05 3.30 -45.83
C LEU A 390 27.20 2.39 -46.70
N LEU A 391 25.94 2.19 -46.34
CA LEU A 391 24.97 1.44 -47.12
C LEU A 391 24.21 2.41 -48.02
N GLU A 392 24.12 2.10 -49.31
CA GLU A 392 23.47 2.94 -50.31
C GLU A 392 22.35 2.18 -51.01
N GLY A 393 21.12 2.71 -50.99
CA GLY A 393 19.95 2.13 -51.63
C GLY A 393 19.19 3.13 -52.50
N ASP A 394 18.69 2.68 -53.66
CA ASP A 394 17.95 3.52 -54.58
C ASP A 394 16.44 3.55 -54.21
N GLY A 395 15.98 4.68 -53.67
CA GLY A 395 14.55 5.02 -53.51
C GLY A 395 13.76 4.25 -52.44
N GLY A 396 12.50 4.67 -52.24
CA GLY A 396 11.53 4.01 -51.37
C GLY A 396 11.85 4.10 -49.87
N ASP A 397 12.43 5.22 -49.44
CA ASP A 397 12.85 5.46 -48.05
C ASP A 397 13.81 4.40 -47.49
N PHE A 398 14.83 4.02 -48.29
CA PHE A 398 15.91 3.17 -47.79
C PHE A 398 16.59 3.81 -46.56
N GLY A 399 16.61 3.07 -45.46
CA GLY A 399 17.08 3.54 -44.15
C GLY A 399 15.97 4.11 -43.25
N ALA A 400 14.69 3.95 -43.62
CA ALA A 400 13.57 4.40 -42.77
C ALA A 400 13.53 3.70 -41.41
N GLU A 401 13.95 2.43 -41.37
CA GLU A 401 14.02 1.62 -40.16
C GLU A 401 15.21 0.66 -40.27
N VAL A 402 15.88 0.42 -39.15
CA VAL A 402 16.98 -0.54 -39.01
C VAL A 402 16.79 -1.38 -37.75
N ALA A 403 17.23 -2.63 -37.80
CA ALA A 403 17.21 -3.51 -36.65
C ALA A 403 18.34 -4.54 -36.74
N SER A 404 18.67 -5.13 -35.60
CA SER A 404 19.45 -6.36 -35.53
C SER A 404 18.53 -7.56 -35.76
N TRP A 405 18.96 -8.51 -36.60
CA TRP A 405 18.40 -9.86 -36.66
C TRP A 405 19.32 -10.77 -35.85
N PRO A 406 18.85 -11.46 -34.80
CA PRO A 406 19.76 -12.25 -33.96
C PRO A 406 20.44 -13.41 -34.70
N ASP A 407 21.77 -13.47 -34.59
CA ASP A 407 22.75 -14.38 -35.23
C ASP A 407 22.15 -15.57 -36.01
N ILE A 408 21.64 -15.33 -37.22
CA ILE A 408 20.95 -16.35 -38.01
C ILE A 408 21.90 -17.32 -38.69
N ASP A 409 23.18 -16.96 -38.89
CA ASP A 409 24.15 -17.83 -39.53
C ASP A 409 25.03 -18.66 -38.56
N GLY A 410 24.93 -18.35 -37.25
CA GLY A 410 25.56 -19.07 -36.15
C GLY A 410 27.04 -18.73 -35.94
N ASP A 411 27.47 -17.53 -36.34
CA ASP A 411 28.83 -17.04 -36.13
C ASP A 411 29.03 -16.30 -34.80
N GLY A 412 27.93 -16.01 -34.10
CA GLY A 412 27.87 -15.39 -32.78
C GLY A 412 27.70 -13.88 -32.81
N ILE A 413 27.38 -13.29 -33.96
CA ILE A 413 27.19 -11.85 -34.17
C ILE A 413 25.82 -11.65 -34.84
N ASP A 414 25.04 -10.68 -34.36
CA ASP A 414 23.75 -10.36 -34.97
C ASP A 414 23.94 -9.75 -36.37
N GLU A 415 22.95 -9.91 -37.25
CA GLU A 415 22.97 -9.38 -38.61
C GLU A 415 22.19 -8.06 -38.74
N LEU A 416 22.51 -7.30 -39.79
CA LEU A 416 21.91 -5.98 -40.02
C LEU A 416 20.77 -6.10 -41.00
N VAL A 417 19.59 -5.62 -40.61
CA VAL A 417 18.51 -5.35 -41.55
C VAL A 417 18.22 -3.86 -41.69
N VAL A 418 18.00 -3.43 -42.93
CA VAL A 418 17.62 -2.06 -43.29
C VAL A 418 16.39 -2.11 -44.18
N ALA A 419 15.37 -1.30 -43.86
CA ALA A 419 14.13 -1.26 -44.61
C ALA A 419 14.08 -0.12 -45.64
N ALA A 420 13.26 -0.35 -46.68
CA ALA A 420 12.76 0.64 -47.63
C ALA A 420 11.24 0.42 -47.81
N PRO A 421 10.41 0.86 -46.85
CA PRO A 421 8.98 0.54 -46.81
C PRO A 421 8.20 1.10 -48.01
N ASP A 422 8.65 2.23 -48.57
CA ASP A 422 8.02 2.90 -49.70
C ASP A 422 8.42 2.30 -51.07
N HIS A 423 9.32 1.30 -51.08
CA HIS A 423 9.77 0.64 -52.30
C HIS A 423 8.78 -0.44 -52.78
N ASP A 424 7.87 -0.07 -53.69
CA ASP A 424 6.82 -0.94 -54.25
C ASP A 424 5.88 -1.49 -53.16
N ALA A 425 6.19 -2.66 -52.59
CA ALA A 425 5.47 -3.32 -51.50
C ALA A 425 6.18 -3.19 -50.14
N GLY A 426 7.34 -2.51 -50.11
CA GLY A 426 8.31 -2.55 -49.02
C GLY A 426 9.35 -3.65 -49.22
N VAL A 427 10.60 -3.34 -48.90
CA VAL A 427 11.73 -4.27 -48.99
C VAL A 427 12.60 -4.15 -47.73
N VAL A 428 13.00 -5.29 -47.18
CA VAL A 428 14.01 -5.39 -46.12
C VAL A 428 15.28 -5.99 -46.72
N TYR A 429 16.40 -5.31 -46.52
CA TYR A 429 17.73 -5.67 -47.00
C TYR A 429 18.55 -6.20 -45.82
N LEU A 430 19.09 -7.41 -45.95
CA LEU A 430 19.92 -8.08 -44.97
C LEU A 430 21.39 -8.08 -45.41
N TRP A 431 22.27 -7.67 -44.51
CA TRP A 431 23.71 -7.85 -44.59
C TRP A 431 24.19 -8.72 -43.44
N PHE A 432 24.97 -9.75 -43.78
CA PHE A 432 25.62 -10.57 -42.76
C PHE A 432 26.78 -9.81 -42.11
N SER A 433 27.02 -10.05 -40.83
CA SER A 433 28.09 -9.44 -40.03
C SER A 433 29.46 -9.60 -40.70
N ASP A 434 29.73 -10.75 -41.34
CA ASP A 434 30.99 -11.02 -42.03
C ASP A 434 31.23 -10.10 -43.25
N GLU A 435 30.16 -9.66 -43.92
CA GLU A 435 30.18 -8.67 -45.00
C GLU A 435 30.45 -7.26 -44.47
N LEU A 436 29.99 -6.98 -43.25
CA LEU A 436 30.16 -5.72 -42.53
C LEU A 436 31.52 -5.61 -41.83
N SER A 437 32.35 -6.66 -41.84
CA SER A 437 33.68 -6.64 -41.22
C SER A 437 34.72 -5.72 -41.90
N SER A 438 34.45 -5.18 -43.10
CA SER A 438 35.42 -4.36 -43.86
C SER A 438 34.90 -2.98 -44.29
N SER A 439 35.66 -1.92 -43.99
CA SER A 439 35.25 -0.54 -44.26
C SER A 439 34.98 -0.25 -45.74
N GLY A 440 33.90 0.47 -46.02
CA GLY A 440 33.57 0.92 -47.38
C GLY A 440 32.08 1.12 -47.62
N THR A 441 31.77 1.43 -48.87
CA THR A 441 30.39 1.57 -49.36
C THR A 441 29.87 0.24 -49.87
N MET A 442 28.66 -0.12 -49.47
CA MET A 442 27.94 -1.33 -49.91
C MET A 442 26.61 -0.90 -50.52
N LEU A 443 26.17 -1.59 -51.59
CA LEU A 443 24.95 -1.24 -52.29
C LEU A 443 23.82 -2.18 -51.89
N ALA A 444 22.59 -1.66 -51.79
CA ALA A 444 21.40 -2.44 -51.49
C ALA A 444 21.15 -3.57 -52.53
N GLU A 445 21.66 -3.42 -53.76
CA GLU A 445 21.58 -4.49 -54.78
C GLU A 445 22.45 -5.73 -54.48
N ASP A 446 23.42 -5.61 -53.57
CA ASP A 446 24.28 -6.71 -53.13
C ASP A 446 23.70 -7.48 -51.91
N ALA A 447 22.69 -6.92 -51.23
CA ALA A 447 22.09 -7.50 -50.04
C ALA A 447 21.12 -8.65 -50.33
N VAL A 448 20.88 -9.49 -49.32
CA VAL A 448 19.77 -10.45 -49.35
C VAL A 448 18.47 -9.67 -49.10
N THR A 449 17.38 -10.04 -49.80
CA THR A 449 16.13 -9.25 -49.75
C THR A 449 14.89 -10.07 -49.40
N LEU A 450 14.11 -9.53 -48.45
CA LEU A 450 12.72 -9.88 -48.20
C LEU A 450 11.82 -8.79 -48.77
N SER A 451 10.78 -9.17 -49.51
CA SER A 451 9.88 -8.23 -50.18
C SER A 451 8.45 -8.41 -49.69
N GLY A 452 7.74 -7.28 -49.61
CA GLY A 452 6.30 -7.23 -49.36
C GLY A 452 5.49 -7.93 -50.45
N VAL A 453 4.20 -8.13 -50.17
CA VAL A 453 3.34 -8.97 -51.02
C VAL A 453 2.69 -8.16 -52.14
N SER A 454 2.16 -6.98 -51.80
CA SER A 454 1.42 -6.09 -52.67
C SER A 454 1.94 -4.66 -52.54
N SER A 455 1.88 -3.92 -53.65
CA SER A 455 2.31 -2.52 -53.66
C SER A 455 1.55 -1.69 -52.62
N GLY A 456 2.28 -0.93 -51.81
CA GLY A 456 1.74 -0.14 -50.69
C GLY A 456 1.56 -0.92 -49.39
N ASP A 457 2.05 -2.16 -49.28
CA ASP A 457 2.00 -2.90 -48.00
C ASP A 457 2.93 -2.30 -46.93
N GLU A 458 3.91 -1.48 -47.34
CA GLU A 458 4.86 -0.79 -46.44
C GLU A 458 5.69 -1.76 -45.58
N LEU A 459 6.09 -2.91 -46.13
CA LEU A 459 6.91 -3.89 -45.40
C LEU A 459 8.23 -3.26 -44.91
N GLY A 460 8.49 -3.39 -43.61
CA GLY A 460 9.67 -2.86 -42.95
C GLY A 460 9.46 -1.48 -42.32
N ALA A 461 8.20 -1.02 -42.20
CA ALA A 461 7.90 0.24 -41.50
C ALA A 461 8.24 0.19 -40.00
N GLY A 462 8.06 -0.97 -39.36
CA GLY A 462 8.58 -1.27 -38.03
C GLY A 462 9.31 -2.61 -38.05
N MET A 463 10.44 -2.70 -37.35
CA MET A 463 11.25 -3.92 -37.27
C MET A 463 11.82 -4.11 -35.86
N VAL A 464 11.85 -5.35 -35.39
CA VAL A 464 12.54 -5.70 -34.14
C VAL A 464 13.04 -7.14 -34.20
N GLY A 465 14.27 -7.37 -33.74
CA GLY A 465 14.78 -8.71 -33.48
C GLY A 465 14.21 -9.24 -32.17
N MET A 466 13.84 -10.52 -32.13
CA MET A 466 13.41 -11.21 -30.92
C MET A 466 14.29 -12.42 -30.64
N VAL A 467 14.41 -12.79 -29.38
CA VAL A 467 14.98 -14.09 -29.00
C VAL A 467 14.23 -15.26 -29.65
N ASP A 468 14.87 -16.43 -29.66
CA ASP A 468 14.31 -17.68 -30.21
C ASP A 468 12.99 -18.08 -29.54
N ILE A 469 11.88 -17.66 -30.14
CA ILE A 469 10.52 -17.90 -29.67
C ILE A 469 9.97 -19.21 -30.22
N ASN A 470 10.58 -19.74 -31.28
CA ASN A 470 10.15 -20.96 -31.94
C ASN A 470 10.86 -22.23 -31.39
N GLY A 471 11.96 -22.05 -30.68
CA GLY A 471 12.77 -23.07 -30.02
C GLY A 471 13.75 -23.81 -30.95
N ASP A 472 14.17 -23.21 -32.07
CA ASP A 472 15.10 -23.81 -33.02
C ASP A 472 16.58 -23.45 -32.79
N GLY A 473 16.83 -22.50 -31.87
CA GLY A 473 18.14 -22.03 -31.46
C GLY A 473 18.57 -20.71 -32.08
N TYR A 474 17.75 -20.07 -32.91
CA TYR A 474 18.03 -18.82 -33.61
C TYR A 474 16.90 -17.81 -33.38
N GLY A 475 17.23 -16.52 -33.25
CA GLY A 475 16.22 -15.49 -32.98
C GLY A 475 15.38 -15.14 -34.21
N GLU A 476 14.17 -14.65 -33.97
CA GLU A 476 13.26 -14.21 -35.00
C GLU A 476 13.49 -12.75 -35.39
N LEU A 477 13.12 -12.39 -36.62
CA LEU A 477 12.89 -11.00 -37.01
C LEU A 477 11.40 -10.76 -37.16
N VAL A 478 10.89 -9.71 -36.52
CA VAL A 478 9.51 -9.28 -36.65
C VAL A 478 9.46 -8.05 -37.55
N ILE A 479 8.62 -8.12 -38.57
CA ILE A 479 8.53 -7.08 -39.60
C ILE A 479 7.08 -6.65 -39.76
N GLY A 480 6.83 -5.36 -39.56
CA GLY A 480 5.54 -4.73 -39.79
C GLY A 480 5.31 -4.37 -41.26
N ALA A 481 4.06 -4.50 -41.70
CA ALA A 481 3.55 -4.07 -43.00
C ALA A 481 2.22 -3.33 -42.78
N PRO A 482 2.23 -2.11 -42.22
CA PRO A 482 1.03 -1.39 -41.80
C PRO A 482 0.09 -1.02 -42.95
N GLY A 483 0.58 -0.97 -44.19
CA GLY A 483 -0.24 -0.73 -45.38
C GLY A 483 -0.98 -1.97 -45.89
N ALA A 484 -0.62 -3.16 -45.41
CA ALA A 484 -1.19 -4.42 -45.87
C ALA A 484 -2.70 -4.52 -45.63
N ASN A 485 -3.40 -5.20 -46.54
CA ASN A 485 -4.83 -5.51 -46.45
C ASN A 485 -5.72 -4.27 -46.19
N ASN A 486 -5.64 -3.26 -47.06
CA ASN A 486 -6.33 -1.96 -46.90
C ASN A 486 -5.92 -1.25 -45.60
N ALA A 487 -4.63 -1.27 -45.29
CA ALA A 487 -4.08 -0.67 -44.08
C ALA A 487 -4.70 -1.17 -42.77
N THR A 488 -5.28 -2.38 -42.74
CA THR A 488 -5.49 -3.07 -41.44
C THR A 488 -4.14 -3.35 -40.78
N GLY A 489 -3.10 -3.57 -41.60
CA GLY A 489 -1.76 -3.91 -41.14
C GLY A 489 -1.58 -5.41 -40.91
N GLU A 490 -0.37 -5.88 -41.20
CA GLU A 490 0.08 -7.25 -40.91
C GLU A 490 1.46 -7.19 -40.27
N VAL A 491 1.74 -8.14 -39.37
CA VAL A 491 3.07 -8.31 -38.75
C VAL A 491 3.54 -9.73 -39.02
N TYR A 492 4.77 -9.86 -39.53
CA TYR A 492 5.36 -11.13 -39.94
C TYR A 492 6.52 -11.49 -39.02
N LEU A 493 6.48 -12.69 -38.43
CA LEU A 493 7.61 -13.23 -37.68
C LEU A 493 8.37 -14.20 -38.59
N ILE A 494 9.61 -13.85 -38.91
CA ILE A 494 10.50 -14.62 -39.77
C ILE A 494 11.49 -15.40 -38.89
N PRO A 495 11.57 -16.73 -39.01
CA PRO A 495 12.56 -17.53 -38.27
C PRO A 495 13.98 -17.12 -38.56
N GLY A 496 14.87 -17.28 -37.58
CA GLY A 496 16.32 -17.13 -37.73
C GLY A 496 16.96 -18.23 -38.58
N ASP A 497 16.56 -18.35 -39.85
CA ASP A 497 17.14 -19.26 -40.83
C ASP A 497 17.55 -18.46 -42.08
N PRO A 498 18.84 -18.44 -42.47
CA PRO A 498 19.32 -17.76 -43.68
C PRO A 498 18.59 -18.23 -44.95
N SER A 499 18.01 -19.44 -44.94
CA SER A 499 17.20 -19.95 -46.04
C SER A 499 15.81 -19.31 -46.15
N GLN A 500 15.32 -18.71 -45.06
CA GLN A 500 14.08 -17.94 -44.95
C GLN A 500 14.30 -16.43 -45.06
N ALA A 501 15.54 -15.96 -45.07
CA ALA A 501 15.87 -14.54 -45.21
C ALA A 501 15.66 -13.95 -46.62
N SER A 502 15.06 -14.68 -47.57
CA SER A 502 14.88 -14.17 -48.94
C SER A 502 13.54 -14.52 -49.60
N GLY A 503 13.05 -13.61 -50.43
CA GLY A 503 11.83 -13.80 -51.23
C GLY A 503 10.62 -13.03 -50.68
N LEU A 504 9.41 -13.55 -50.90
CA LEU A 504 8.19 -12.90 -50.41
C LEU A 504 8.00 -13.21 -48.93
N VAL A 505 7.79 -12.16 -48.13
CA VAL A 505 7.68 -12.24 -46.67
C VAL A 505 6.65 -13.26 -46.19
N ASN A 506 5.45 -13.28 -46.78
CA ASN A 506 4.37 -14.21 -46.40
C ASN A 506 4.67 -15.68 -46.70
N GLY A 507 5.66 -15.96 -47.55
CA GLY A 507 6.11 -17.31 -47.85
C GLY A 507 7.23 -17.80 -46.91
N GLN A 508 7.86 -16.88 -46.18
CA GLN A 508 8.94 -17.16 -45.22
C GLN A 508 8.48 -17.03 -43.77
N ALA A 509 7.40 -16.28 -43.52
CA ALA A 509 6.86 -16.07 -42.19
C ALA A 509 6.40 -17.38 -41.54
N TRP A 510 6.88 -17.63 -40.34
CA TRP A 510 6.41 -18.72 -39.50
C TRP A 510 5.11 -18.38 -38.79
N MET A 511 4.96 -17.11 -38.42
CA MET A 511 3.72 -16.54 -37.88
C MET A 511 3.35 -15.25 -38.61
N THR A 512 2.04 -15.00 -38.73
CA THR A 512 1.50 -13.73 -39.22
C THR A 512 0.40 -13.25 -38.29
N LEU A 513 0.54 -12.04 -37.77
CA LEU A 513 -0.51 -11.33 -37.06
C LEU A 513 -1.25 -10.41 -38.05
N ILE A 514 -2.57 -10.45 -38.01
CA ILE A 514 -3.43 -9.56 -38.79
C ILE A 514 -4.01 -8.52 -37.83
N GLY A 515 -3.89 -7.25 -38.19
CA GLY A 515 -4.49 -6.14 -37.47
C GLY A 515 -6.03 -6.17 -37.43
N GLY A 516 -6.60 -5.13 -36.85
CA GLY A 516 -8.03 -4.99 -36.61
C GLY A 516 -8.82 -4.55 -37.85
N ASP A 517 -9.32 -3.32 -37.78
CA ASP A 517 -10.15 -2.69 -38.80
C ASP A 517 -9.31 -2.02 -39.90
N GLU A 518 -9.96 -1.68 -41.02
CA GLU A 518 -9.29 -0.98 -42.12
C GLU A 518 -8.76 0.39 -41.65
N ASP A 519 -7.58 0.77 -42.15
CA ASP A 519 -6.84 1.99 -41.79
C ASP A 519 -6.22 2.04 -40.38
N ASP A 520 -6.23 0.96 -39.57
CA ASP A 520 -5.62 0.94 -38.23
C ASP A 520 -4.08 0.97 -38.25
N ARG A 521 -3.46 0.60 -39.37
CA ARG A 521 -2.00 0.58 -39.60
C ARG A 521 -1.23 -0.23 -38.55
N THR A 522 -1.73 -1.41 -38.19
CA THR A 522 -1.05 -2.30 -37.24
C THR A 522 0.35 -2.70 -37.73
N GLY A 523 1.34 -2.65 -36.85
CA GLY A 523 2.75 -2.93 -37.15
C GLY A 523 3.53 -1.72 -37.67
N GLU A 524 3.08 -0.49 -37.38
CA GLU A 524 3.83 0.71 -37.75
C GLU A 524 5.09 0.91 -36.91
N ALA A 525 5.05 0.54 -35.63
CA ALA A 525 6.22 0.42 -34.77
C ALA A 525 6.15 -0.91 -33.99
N LEU A 526 7.31 -1.46 -33.65
CA LEU A 526 7.48 -2.72 -32.94
C LEU A 526 8.57 -2.58 -31.88
N THR A 527 8.39 -3.22 -30.74
CA THR A 527 9.45 -3.39 -29.73
C THR A 527 9.21 -4.67 -28.94
N VAL A 528 10.11 -5.00 -28.03
CA VAL A 528 10.03 -6.20 -27.18
C VAL A 528 10.38 -5.90 -25.73
N GLY A 529 9.86 -6.71 -24.83
CA GLY A 529 10.20 -6.68 -23.40
C GLY A 529 9.50 -7.80 -22.63
N ASP A 530 10.04 -8.19 -21.48
CA ASP A 530 9.38 -9.14 -20.57
C ASP A 530 8.33 -8.41 -19.73
N ILE A 531 7.18 -8.11 -20.34
CA ILE A 531 6.12 -7.27 -19.75
C ILE A 531 5.41 -8.01 -18.61
N ASN A 532 5.43 -9.34 -18.62
CA ASN A 532 4.74 -10.17 -17.62
C ASN A 532 5.68 -10.74 -16.53
N GLY A 533 6.99 -10.55 -16.64
CA GLY A 533 8.00 -11.01 -15.68
C GLY A 533 8.23 -12.53 -15.68
N ASP A 534 7.95 -13.23 -16.79
CA ASP A 534 8.12 -14.69 -16.91
C ASP A 534 9.50 -15.11 -17.42
N GLY A 535 10.34 -14.14 -17.79
CA GLY A 535 11.69 -14.30 -18.31
C GLY A 535 11.77 -14.53 -19.82
N ALA A 536 10.66 -14.46 -20.55
CA ALA A 536 10.62 -14.47 -22.01
C ALA A 536 10.24 -13.10 -22.57
N GLU A 537 10.70 -12.78 -23.77
CA GLU A 537 10.31 -11.55 -24.45
C GLU A 537 8.86 -11.64 -24.95
N ASP A 538 8.09 -10.61 -24.65
CA ASP A 538 6.78 -10.33 -25.23
C ASP A 538 6.92 -9.35 -26.40
N LEU A 539 6.00 -9.43 -27.35
CA LEU A 539 5.98 -8.57 -28.53
C LEU A 539 5.02 -7.40 -28.33
N ILE A 540 5.52 -6.18 -28.50
CA ILE A 540 4.73 -4.96 -28.47
C ILE A 540 4.46 -4.52 -29.92
N VAL A 541 3.19 -4.40 -30.28
CA VAL A 541 2.72 -4.04 -31.63
C VAL A 541 1.87 -2.79 -31.58
N THR A 542 2.19 -1.77 -32.37
CA THR A 542 1.40 -0.54 -32.41
C THR A 542 0.41 -0.50 -33.59
N ALA A 543 -0.71 0.16 -33.38
CA ALA A 543 -1.73 0.49 -34.37
C ALA A 543 -2.07 1.99 -34.21
N SER A 544 -1.15 2.87 -34.59
CA SER A 544 -1.24 4.31 -34.26
C SER A 544 -2.44 5.02 -34.91
N ALA A 545 -3.05 4.41 -35.93
CA ALA A 545 -4.20 4.95 -36.64
C ALA A 545 -5.55 4.39 -36.15
N GLU A 546 -5.55 3.44 -35.22
CA GLU A 546 -6.75 2.85 -34.64
C GLU A 546 -7.65 3.91 -33.97
N ASP A 547 -8.96 3.65 -33.94
CA ASP A 547 -9.96 4.47 -33.26
C ASP A 547 -9.96 5.93 -33.74
N THR A 548 -9.95 6.14 -35.06
CA THR A 548 -9.82 7.48 -35.69
C THR A 548 -8.50 8.14 -35.30
N ARG A 549 -7.41 7.37 -35.38
CA ARG A 549 -6.05 7.79 -35.02
C ARG A 549 -5.92 8.25 -33.57
N ALA A 550 -6.74 7.71 -32.68
CA ALA A 550 -6.41 7.79 -31.27
C ALA A 550 -5.13 7.00 -30.99
N GLY A 551 -4.98 5.88 -31.70
CA GLY A 551 -3.84 4.99 -31.61
C GLY A 551 -4.01 3.96 -30.51
N ARG A 552 -3.41 2.79 -30.71
CA ARG A 552 -3.39 1.70 -29.74
C ARG A 552 -2.03 1.01 -29.74
N VAL A 553 -1.62 0.54 -28.57
CA VAL A 553 -0.47 -0.35 -28.39
C VAL A 553 -0.97 -1.67 -27.84
N HIS A 554 -0.55 -2.78 -28.43
CA HIS A 554 -0.92 -4.14 -28.04
C HIS A 554 0.32 -4.88 -27.54
N VAL A 555 0.16 -5.68 -26.49
CA VAL A 555 1.20 -6.56 -25.99
C VAL A 555 0.75 -8.00 -26.19
N VAL A 556 1.54 -8.76 -26.93
CA VAL A 556 1.32 -10.19 -27.19
C VAL A 556 2.38 -10.97 -26.43
N LEU A 557 1.95 -11.83 -25.51
CA LEU A 557 2.91 -12.61 -24.73
C LEU A 557 3.72 -13.55 -25.61
N GLY A 558 5.01 -13.72 -25.31
CA GLY A 558 5.89 -14.63 -26.03
C GLY A 558 5.33 -16.05 -26.10
N SER A 559 4.66 -16.49 -25.02
CA SER A 559 4.02 -17.82 -24.95
C SER A 559 2.82 -18.02 -25.90
N ASP A 560 2.22 -16.93 -26.41
CA ASP A 560 1.11 -16.95 -27.36
C ASP A 560 1.57 -16.82 -28.84
N LEU A 561 2.83 -16.45 -29.07
CA LEU A 561 3.46 -16.41 -30.39
C LEU A 561 3.67 -17.82 -30.94
N THR A 562 2.71 -18.27 -31.75
CA THR A 562 2.67 -19.63 -32.29
C THR A 562 2.50 -19.62 -33.81
N SER A 563 3.06 -20.66 -34.45
CA SER A 563 3.02 -20.81 -35.91
C SER A 563 1.64 -20.60 -36.55
N GLY A 564 1.65 -20.00 -37.74
CA GLY A 564 0.49 -19.75 -38.59
C GLY A 564 -0.08 -18.34 -38.47
N THR A 565 -1.28 -18.15 -39.01
CA THR A 565 -1.93 -16.84 -39.03
C THR A 565 -2.91 -16.69 -37.87
N ARG A 566 -2.89 -15.54 -37.20
CA ARG A 566 -3.78 -15.16 -36.08
C ARG A 566 -4.24 -13.71 -36.25
N ALA A 567 -5.43 -13.39 -35.75
CA ALA A 567 -5.82 -12.00 -35.56
C ALA A 567 -5.16 -11.50 -34.26
N LEU A 568 -4.67 -10.26 -34.26
CA LEU A 568 -4.02 -9.67 -33.09
C LEU A 568 -4.97 -9.65 -31.88
N ALA A 569 -6.21 -9.21 -32.09
CA ALA A 569 -7.24 -9.17 -31.05
C ALA A 569 -7.62 -10.53 -30.42
N ASP A 570 -7.22 -11.67 -31.02
CA ASP A 570 -7.49 -13.00 -30.45
C ASP A 570 -6.44 -13.41 -29.39
N ILE A 571 -5.27 -12.77 -29.38
CA ILE A 571 -4.11 -13.13 -28.54
C ILE A 571 -3.46 -11.92 -27.86
N ASP A 572 -4.18 -10.80 -27.80
CA ASP A 572 -3.75 -9.59 -27.13
C ASP A 572 -3.87 -9.77 -25.61
N HIS A 573 -2.76 -9.57 -24.90
CA HIS A 573 -2.70 -9.72 -23.44
C HIS A 573 -3.16 -8.45 -22.72
N VAL A 574 -2.60 -7.32 -23.14
CA VAL A 574 -2.94 -5.99 -22.65
C VAL A 574 -2.87 -5.01 -23.81
N SER A 575 -3.86 -4.12 -23.87
CA SER A 575 -3.92 -3.07 -24.90
C SER A 575 -4.04 -1.69 -24.26
N TYR A 576 -3.31 -0.72 -24.80
CA TYR A 576 -3.31 0.66 -24.32
C TYR A 576 -3.89 1.57 -25.39
N GLY A 577 -5.13 2.01 -25.19
CA GLY A 577 -5.84 2.90 -26.11
C GLY A 577 -5.53 4.37 -25.85
N GLY A 578 -5.23 5.11 -26.91
CA GLY A 578 -5.01 6.56 -26.90
C GLY A 578 -6.25 7.36 -26.47
N ALA A 579 -6.00 8.50 -25.83
CA ALA A 579 -7.05 9.32 -25.21
C ALA A 579 -7.75 10.31 -26.18
N SER A 580 -7.14 10.63 -27.32
CA SER A 580 -7.54 11.75 -28.19
C SER A 580 -7.60 11.36 -29.67
N ILE A 581 -8.66 11.73 -30.40
CA ILE A 581 -8.73 11.58 -31.87
C ILE A 581 -7.56 12.32 -32.55
N ASN A 582 -6.90 11.67 -33.51
CA ASN A 582 -5.63 12.10 -34.11
C ASN A 582 -4.48 12.29 -33.09
N GLY A 583 -4.53 11.58 -31.95
CA GLY A 583 -3.46 11.54 -30.96
C GLY A 583 -2.24 10.73 -31.42
N TYR A 584 -2.47 9.70 -32.23
CA TYR A 584 -1.44 8.76 -32.71
C TYR A 584 -0.64 8.10 -31.59
N ALA A 585 -1.30 7.67 -30.49
CA ALA A 585 -0.63 6.89 -29.47
C ALA A 585 0.01 5.62 -30.07
N GLY A 586 1.25 5.34 -29.70
CA GLY A 586 2.04 4.25 -30.30
C GLY A 586 2.70 4.63 -31.63
N ARG A 587 2.78 5.93 -31.97
CA ARG A 587 3.61 6.39 -33.09
C ARG A 587 5.09 6.18 -32.81
N SER A 588 5.49 6.33 -31.56
CA SER A 588 6.79 5.91 -31.05
C SER A 588 6.55 5.09 -29.79
N VAL A 589 7.40 4.09 -29.56
CA VAL A 589 7.29 3.19 -28.41
C VAL A 589 8.69 2.69 -28.05
N ALA A 590 8.98 2.56 -26.76
CA ALA A 590 10.16 1.87 -26.26
C ALA A 590 9.77 1.03 -25.04
N SER A 591 10.53 -0.05 -24.85
CA SER A 591 10.42 -0.99 -23.72
C SER A 591 11.81 -1.58 -23.46
N GLY A 592 11.90 -2.69 -22.72
CA GLY A 592 13.15 -3.40 -22.49
C GLY A 592 13.84 -3.06 -21.16
N GLY A 593 13.23 -2.19 -20.36
CA GLY A 593 13.78 -1.72 -19.09
C GLY A 593 12.73 -1.62 -17.99
N ASP A 594 13.19 -1.75 -16.76
CA ASP A 594 12.41 -1.68 -15.53
C ASP A 594 12.56 -0.26 -14.94
N ILE A 595 11.46 0.49 -14.81
CA ILE A 595 11.48 1.89 -14.35
C ILE A 595 11.13 2.04 -12.88
N ASP A 596 10.51 1.03 -12.26
CA ASP A 596 10.01 1.04 -10.87
C ASP A 596 10.71 0.02 -9.95
N GLY A 597 11.55 -0.85 -10.52
CA GLY A 597 12.33 -1.85 -9.80
C GLY A 597 11.55 -3.13 -9.47
N ASP A 598 10.40 -3.38 -10.11
CA ASP A 598 9.57 -4.55 -9.84
C ASP A 598 10.05 -5.84 -10.54
N GLY A 599 11.03 -5.71 -11.42
CA GLY A 599 11.65 -6.79 -12.18
C GLY A 599 10.94 -7.17 -13.47
N LYS A 600 9.93 -6.41 -13.91
CA LYS A 600 9.30 -6.51 -15.23
C LYS A 600 9.78 -5.39 -16.14
N HIS A 601 9.62 -5.55 -17.44
CA HIS A 601 9.90 -4.47 -18.39
C HIS A 601 8.68 -3.57 -18.58
N ASP A 602 8.89 -2.27 -18.52
CA ASP A 602 7.86 -1.25 -18.67
C ASP A 602 7.85 -0.66 -20.08
N LEU A 603 6.92 0.26 -20.32
CA LEU A 603 6.75 0.90 -21.62
C LEU A 603 6.74 2.42 -21.51
N ILE A 604 7.32 3.07 -22.51
CA ILE A 604 7.02 4.45 -22.85
C ILE A 604 6.35 4.52 -24.22
N ILE A 605 5.22 5.22 -24.29
CA ILE A 605 4.38 5.31 -25.50
C ILE A 605 4.25 6.77 -25.90
N GLY A 606 4.62 7.13 -27.12
CA GLY A 606 4.47 8.47 -27.67
C GLY A 606 3.22 8.66 -28.53
N GLY A 607 2.56 9.79 -28.36
CA GLY A 607 1.39 10.26 -29.11
C GLY A 607 1.53 11.73 -29.53
N PRO A 608 2.38 12.03 -30.54
CA PRO A 608 2.76 13.41 -30.88
C PRO A 608 1.62 14.26 -31.45
N GLY A 609 0.51 13.66 -31.87
CA GLY A 609 -0.69 14.38 -32.31
C GLY A 609 -1.68 14.67 -31.17
N ASN A 610 -1.41 14.21 -29.95
CA ASN A 610 -2.31 14.45 -28.84
C ASN A 610 -2.44 15.96 -28.61
N SER A 611 -3.68 16.40 -28.51
CA SER A 611 -3.99 17.81 -28.36
C SER A 611 -3.92 18.25 -26.89
N ASN A 612 -4.28 17.39 -25.94
CA ASN A 612 -4.38 17.72 -24.51
C ASN A 612 -4.84 19.17 -24.20
N GLY A 613 -5.92 19.63 -24.85
CA GLY A 613 -6.46 20.99 -24.70
C GLY A 613 -5.78 22.10 -25.55
N SER A 614 -4.67 21.80 -26.21
CA SER A 614 -3.95 22.63 -27.18
C SER A 614 -3.87 21.95 -28.56
N THR A 615 -3.36 22.58 -29.62
CA THR A 615 -3.22 21.91 -30.93
C THR A 615 -1.86 21.25 -31.03
N ASP A 616 -1.81 19.97 -31.42
CA ASP A 616 -0.58 19.19 -31.64
C ASP A 616 0.45 19.35 -30.50
N ALA A 617 -0.03 19.30 -29.26
CA ALA A 617 0.82 19.37 -28.08
C ALA A 617 1.77 18.18 -27.98
N GLY A 618 1.28 17.02 -28.38
CA GLY A 618 1.90 15.73 -28.14
C GLY A 618 1.81 15.33 -26.67
N GLU A 619 1.86 14.02 -26.45
CA GLU A 619 1.91 13.44 -25.13
C GLU A 619 2.71 12.13 -25.19
N ALA A 620 3.50 11.83 -24.16
CA ALA A 620 4.15 10.55 -23.95
C ALA A 620 3.66 9.97 -22.61
N TRP A 621 3.50 8.66 -22.52
CA TRP A 621 3.01 7.98 -21.33
C TRP A 621 4.02 6.95 -20.86
N ALA A 622 4.40 7.01 -19.59
CA ALA A 622 5.11 5.94 -18.90
C ALA A 622 4.09 4.97 -18.33
N VAL A 623 4.28 3.68 -18.59
CA VAL A 623 3.34 2.62 -18.21
C VAL A 623 4.11 1.53 -17.50
N VAL A 624 3.89 1.43 -16.19
CA VAL A 624 4.35 0.31 -15.37
C VAL A 624 3.57 -0.95 -15.73
N SER A 625 4.29 -2.03 -15.93
CA SER A 625 3.77 -3.30 -16.41
C SER A 625 3.30 -4.21 -15.26
N GLY A 626 2.23 -4.98 -15.48
CA GLY A 626 1.71 -5.89 -14.46
C GLY A 626 0.21 -6.17 -14.55
N GLU A 627 -0.50 -5.42 -15.38
CA GLU A 627 -1.92 -5.59 -15.61
C GLU A 627 -2.24 -6.24 -16.96
N SER A 628 -3.41 -6.89 -17.05
CA SER A 628 -3.95 -7.45 -18.30
C SER A 628 -5.26 -6.77 -18.72
N GLY A 629 -5.64 -6.96 -19.99
CA GLY A 629 -6.90 -6.47 -20.57
C GLY A 629 -6.80 -5.10 -21.24
N ASP A 630 -7.96 -4.51 -21.57
CA ASP A 630 -8.02 -3.21 -22.25
C ASP A 630 -7.87 -2.04 -21.27
N ARG A 631 -6.88 -1.19 -21.52
CA ARG A 631 -6.49 -0.03 -20.71
C ARG A 631 -6.57 1.25 -21.52
N ALA A 632 -6.80 2.36 -20.84
CA ALA A 632 -6.79 3.68 -21.45
C ALA A 632 -5.57 4.45 -20.96
N LEU A 633 -4.80 5.05 -21.87
CA LEU A 633 -3.58 5.78 -21.55
C LEU A 633 -3.80 7.01 -20.66
N VAL A 634 -5.05 7.49 -20.56
CA VAL A 634 -5.43 8.53 -19.58
C VAL A 634 -5.25 8.08 -18.13
N ASN A 635 -5.11 6.77 -17.89
CA ASN A 635 -4.81 6.17 -16.59
C ASN A 635 -3.43 5.51 -16.59
N ALA A 636 -2.51 5.95 -17.46
CA ALA A 636 -1.12 5.52 -17.38
C ALA A 636 -0.48 6.02 -16.08
N THR A 637 0.56 5.35 -15.61
CA THR A 637 1.27 5.68 -14.36
C THR A 637 1.74 7.13 -14.37
N SER A 638 2.29 7.60 -15.49
CA SER A 638 2.69 9.01 -15.65
C SER A 638 2.53 9.48 -17.09
N SER A 639 2.45 10.79 -17.30
CA SER A 639 2.32 11.39 -18.64
C SER A 639 3.10 12.70 -18.80
N PHE A 640 3.64 12.91 -20.00
CA PHE A 640 4.39 14.10 -20.42
C PHE A 640 3.70 14.73 -21.60
N TYR A 641 3.13 15.90 -21.44
CA TYR A 641 2.50 16.61 -22.55
C TYR A 641 3.24 17.90 -22.88
N GLY A 642 3.32 18.19 -24.17
CA GLY A 642 3.86 19.47 -24.63
C GLY A 642 2.83 20.59 -24.53
N THR A 643 3.25 21.79 -24.94
CA THR A 643 2.38 22.92 -25.23
C THR A 643 2.09 23.02 -26.74
N ALA A 644 1.37 24.05 -27.19
CA ALA A 644 0.87 24.15 -28.56
C ALA A 644 1.95 23.95 -29.65
N ASN A 645 1.78 22.90 -30.47
CA ASN A 645 2.66 22.51 -31.59
C ASN A 645 4.05 22.00 -31.17
N GLU A 646 4.22 21.54 -29.93
CA GLU A 646 5.51 21.02 -29.45
C GLU A 646 5.73 19.54 -29.79
N GLN A 647 4.66 18.78 -30.00
CA GLN A 647 4.69 17.39 -30.45
C GLN A 647 5.49 16.46 -29.52
N ALA A 648 5.31 16.59 -28.20
CA ALA A 648 5.92 15.69 -27.23
C ALA A 648 5.61 14.21 -27.54
N GLY A 649 6.59 13.33 -27.32
CA GLY A 649 6.49 11.92 -27.69
C GLY A 649 6.65 11.65 -29.19
N SER A 650 7.23 12.59 -29.96
CA SER A 650 7.57 12.33 -31.37
C SER A 650 8.60 11.21 -31.52
N SER A 651 9.52 11.12 -30.56
CA SER A 651 10.40 9.98 -30.34
C SER A 651 10.48 9.70 -28.85
N VAL A 652 10.68 8.43 -28.49
CA VAL A 652 10.83 7.98 -27.10
C VAL A 652 11.93 6.93 -27.01
N GLY A 653 12.54 6.79 -25.84
CA GLY A 653 13.58 5.80 -25.56
C GLY A 653 13.70 5.53 -24.08
N MET A 654 14.36 4.43 -23.72
CA MET A 654 14.61 4.04 -22.33
C MET A 654 16.06 3.56 -22.19
N ALA A 655 16.75 3.99 -21.14
CA ALA A 655 18.07 3.48 -20.78
C ALA A 655 18.43 3.88 -19.35
N ASP A 656 19.23 3.08 -18.66
CA ASP A 656 19.84 3.47 -17.37
C ASP A 656 20.97 4.49 -17.63
N ILE A 657 20.66 5.78 -17.54
CA ILE A 657 21.58 6.88 -17.85
C ILE A 657 22.43 7.21 -16.63
N ASN A 658 21.87 7.07 -15.43
CA ASN A 658 22.54 7.46 -14.19
C ASN A 658 23.30 6.30 -13.49
N ASN A 659 23.11 5.05 -13.97
CA ASN A 659 23.65 3.79 -13.44
C ASN A 659 23.21 3.48 -12.01
N ASP A 660 21.93 3.69 -11.71
CA ASP A 660 21.29 3.29 -10.46
C ASP A 660 20.62 1.90 -10.54
N GLY A 661 20.49 1.35 -11.75
CA GLY A 661 19.91 0.05 -12.01
C GLY A 661 18.45 0.09 -12.47
N LEU A 662 17.83 1.27 -12.53
CA LEU A 662 16.53 1.52 -13.17
C LEU A 662 16.73 2.17 -14.54
N PHE A 663 15.77 1.99 -15.43
CA PHE A 663 15.78 2.65 -16.73
C PHE A 663 15.15 4.03 -16.63
N ASP A 664 15.86 5.03 -17.12
CA ASP A 664 15.38 6.40 -17.27
C ASP A 664 14.61 6.57 -18.59
N LEU A 665 13.74 7.57 -18.66
CA LEU A 665 12.94 7.87 -19.86
C LEU A 665 13.52 9.01 -20.69
N LEU A 666 13.47 8.85 -22.00
CA LEU A 666 13.85 9.86 -22.99
C LEU A 666 12.64 10.25 -23.84
N ILE A 667 12.32 11.55 -23.89
CA ILE A 667 11.16 12.07 -24.63
C ILE A 667 11.60 13.18 -25.58
N GLY A 668 11.41 12.95 -26.87
CA GLY A 668 11.66 13.93 -27.92
C GLY A 668 10.48 14.89 -28.13
N VAL A 669 10.78 16.19 -28.13
CA VAL A 669 9.82 17.29 -28.26
C VAL A 669 10.30 18.27 -29.35
N PRO A 670 10.21 17.90 -30.64
CA PRO A 670 10.83 18.67 -31.73
C PRO A 670 10.21 20.06 -31.94
N GLY A 671 8.98 20.31 -31.50
CA GLY A 671 8.37 21.64 -31.62
C GLY A 671 8.69 22.60 -30.48
N GLU A 672 9.44 22.17 -29.45
CA GLU A 672 9.78 23.00 -28.28
C GLU A 672 10.41 24.34 -28.69
N SER A 673 10.05 25.40 -27.97
CA SER A 673 10.49 26.77 -28.25
C SER A 673 10.77 27.61 -26.99
N THR A 674 11.79 27.29 -26.18
CA THR A 674 12.12 28.08 -24.97
C THR A 674 13.03 29.29 -25.21
N LEU A 675 14.03 29.18 -26.08
CA LEU A 675 15.08 30.17 -26.37
C LEU A 675 15.01 30.70 -27.82
N LEU A 676 14.70 29.83 -28.78
CA LEU A 676 14.46 30.12 -30.19
C LEU A 676 13.13 29.47 -30.62
N SER A 677 12.55 29.92 -31.73
CA SER A 677 11.32 29.31 -32.24
C SER A 677 11.66 27.95 -32.86
N GLY A 678 11.13 26.86 -32.31
CA GLY A 678 11.19 25.50 -32.85
C GLY A 678 12.57 24.84 -32.79
N GLU A 679 13.37 25.12 -31.76
CA GLU A 679 14.67 24.47 -31.61
C GLU A 679 14.57 23.00 -31.23
N GLY A 680 13.46 22.62 -30.59
CA GLY A 680 13.21 21.28 -30.10
C GLY A 680 14.01 20.96 -28.85
N ALA A 681 13.55 19.96 -28.10
CA ALA A 681 14.14 19.54 -26.85
C ALA A 681 14.00 18.04 -26.63
N ILE A 682 14.81 17.54 -25.71
CA ILE A 682 14.75 16.19 -25.19
C ILE A 682 14.60 16.35 -23.69
N TYR A 683 13.56 15.74 -23.14
CA TYR A 683 13.35 15.66 -21.71
C TYR A 683 13.80 14.28 -21.24
N ILE A 684 14.59 14.28 -20.18
CA ILE A 684 15.07 13.08 -19.51
C ILE A 684 14.41 13.04 -18.15
N GLY A 685 13.62 12.00 -17.94
CA GLY A 685 13.05 11.72 -16.64
C GLY A 685 13.82 10.60 -15.96
N ILE A 686 14.27 10.89 -14.75
CA ILE A 686 15.14 10.01 -13.99
C ILE A 686 14.27 9.16 -13.08
N SER A 687 14.39 7.84 -13.22
CA SER A 687 13.75 6.90 -12.30
C SER A 687 14.50 6.86 -10.97
N SER A 688 13.82 6.54 -9.89
CA SER A 688 14.44 6.34 -8.57
C SER A 688 13.74 5.23 -7.79
N HIS A 689 14.52 4.56 -6.94
CA HIS A 689 14.05 3.56 -5.98
C HIS A 689 13.22 4.12 -4.83
#